data_AF-A0A9D4Q0M1-F1
#
_entry.id   AF-A0A9D4Q0M1-F1
#
_cell.length_a   1.000
_cell.length_b   1.000
_cell.length_c   1.000
_cell.angle_alpha   90.00
_cell.angle_beta   90.00
_cell.angle_gamma   90.00
#
_symmetry.space_group_name_H-M   'P 1'
#
loop_
_entity.id
_entity.type
_entity.pdbx_description
1 polymer ?
#
loop_
_entity_poly.entity_id
_entity_poly.type
_entity_poly.pdbx_seq_one_letter_code
_entity_poly.pdbx_strand_id
1 'polypeptide(L)'
;MGHKIRFGTEWLDSVELKRRFPGLSVDVPCSAKGVAGEDGGTISTSTCHIFDHLSRWNYVLWPVGLQLRELRGPGRLSLVRVVYRGRGGRMQQARSRHARILVHVLLVQHSCVESLHLDDALIEGSGLGEYRECVVSTLRQSASLRTLILGSLFCEYRSIREELFGAVATMTNLRKLVVFGSAAAPSVVLDAVCTLLEDTTCLATLTIPRLVYDDASGTRLVAALRRNKTVENLYLHGSIVHSYMQNGISRFSLFMANSAQLTSVSVEGVETDPASTFQDIKCIVAPFRMRSNLQKLRLTGFLLSAKCACLFAALVSAKKGCLKSLDIDGCRWRPKPRLERPRDVGATDVEQLGQPVIAHQRCQWIQAFDYTTRVQLSFFALDIEGLEPEDLRPLLNTAVTVESLKTVSLSGVPLDKLKAVCGVIRETGMGGRVRIEDAYFVNSSAIADLQEFPEALSTVAIRSFTERTPRAFELVVRLACFWYRVSALNLRLAQSILSDVPTFRALCNYLSTANSLRALSLTGCGDPDLGRTVRSAGRPYSVLLEMIFKNSAIRALRLNGFHLGEDNLRSFVAGVVASKSLCELSFASWDPAENDMFVRQLASKFHGNKTITYFSLLASADGVENEWFVIENVIGRNMGHLTCAAHYVVGVDCSPRCDAALKVVSGTNALMKRVEELMKDDETMGNFRSTSRVRYLDDALIESSGLGECREYIVPTLQEGASLRTLILGSLFCEYSSEEIVARGSPNLHHQDTSEISFPPWDPTENDDLLELLVDEFREDKSVTKLRARESRKGAPDSELWIVVKDVISHNTGYLTCAAHFLLCEDPSPRSEAACKSLCRAPALKDTMKELRSEVH
;
A
#
# COMPACT_ATOMS: atom_id res chain seq x y z
N MET A 1 -16.85 38.99 7.06
CA MET A 1 -17.02 39.53 5.70
C MET A 1 -17.38 38.36 4.79
N GLY A 2 -18.59 38.31 4.23
CA GLY A 2 -18.97 37.23 3.31
C GLY A 2 -18.19 37.39 2.01
N HIS A 3 -17.38 36.41 1.63
CA HIS A 3 -16.81 36.34 0.30
C HIS A 3 -17.95 36.14 -0.68
N LYS A 4 -18.46 37.24 -1.24
CA LYS A 4 -19.38 37.13 -2.35
C LYS A 4 -18.57 36.61 -3.54
N ILE A 5 -18.92 35.44 -4.04
CA ILE A 5 -18.32 34.88 -5.25
C ILE A 5 -19.28 35.19 -6.39
N ARG A 6 -18.81 35.95 -7.38
CA ARG A 6 -19.61 36.31 -8.55
C ARG A 6 -19.50 35.19 -9.58
N PHE A 7 -20.63 34.57 -9.94
CA PHE A 7 -20.72 33.58 -11.01
C PHE A 7 -21.52 34.21 -12.16
N GLY A 8 -20.81 34.74 -13.17
CA GLY A 8 -21.43 35.46 -14.28
C GLY A 8 -22.18 36.73 -13.82
N THR A 9 -23.48 36.78 -14.11
CA THR A 9 -24.38 37.88 -13.69
C THR A 9 -25.03 37.66 -12.32
N GLU A 10 -24.91 36.48 -11.73
CA GLU A 10 -25.62 36.11 -10.49
C GLU A 10 -24.65 35.99 -9.30
N TRP A 11 -25.08 36.54 -8.16
CA TRP A 11 -24.45 36.26 -6.88
C TRP A 11 -25.16 35.04 -6.28
N LEU A 12 -24.53 33.86 -6.37
CA LEU A 12 -24.96 32.72 -5.56
C LEU A 12 -24.42 32.95 -4.14
N ASP A 13 -25.22 33.65 -3.35
CA ASP A 13 -24.92 33.92 -1.95
C ASP A 13 -24.99 32.59 -1.17
N SER A 14 -24.12 32.43 -0.16
CA SER A 14 -24.08 31.22 0.68
C SER A 14 -25.45 30.90 1.30
N VAL A 15 -26.31 31.92 1.38
CA VAL A 15 -27.74 31.85 1.72
C VAL A 15 -28.51 30.86 0.84
N GLU A 16 -28.30 30.80 -0.48
CA GLU A 16 -29.00 29.85 -1.34
C GLU A 16 -28.53 28.41 -1.10
N LEU A 17 -27.23 28.20 -0.92
CA LEU A 17 -26.70 26.89 -0.55
C LEU A 17 -27.25 26.43 0.80
N LYS A 18 -27.31 27.32 1.81
CA LYS A 18 -27.93 27.03 3.11
C LYS A 18 -29.42 26.72 2.98
N ARG A 19 -30.14 27.45 2.13
CA ARG A 19 -31.58 27.25 1.90
C ARG A 19 -31.85 25.91 1.22
N ARG A 20 -31.03 25.53 0.23
CA ARG A 20 -31.18 24.27 -0.53
C ARG A 20 -30.68 23.06 0.24
N PHE A 21 -29.66 23.24 1.09
CA PHE A 21 -29.02 22.16 1.85
C PHE A 21 -28.94 22.53 3.35
N PRO A 22 -30.10 22.57 4.04
CA PRO A 22 -30.13 22.90 5.47
C PRO A 22 -29.25 21.93 6.26
N GLY A 23 -28.41 22.47 7.13
CA GLY A 23 -27.45 21.71 7.95
C GLY A 23 -26.06 21.53 7.32
N LEU A 24 -25.81 22.05 6.12
CA LEU A 24 -24.43 22.28 5.66
C LEU A 24 -23.95 23.64 6.15
N SER A 25 -23.08 23.64 7.16
CA SER A 25 -22.42 24.85 7.67
C SER A 25 -21.27 25.26 6.74
N VAL A 26 -21.61 25.74 5.54
CA VAL A 26 -20.65 26.14 4.49
C VAL A 26 -19.83 27.37 4.90
N ASP A 27 -20.37 28.23 5.77
CA ASP A 27 -19.72 29.48 6.20
C ASP A 27 -18.86 29.33 7.46
N VAL A 28 -18.82 28.13 8.05
CA VAL A 28 -17.97 27.87 9.21
C VAL A 28 -16.64 27.40 8.62
N PRO A 29 -15.56 28.22 8.62
CA PRO A 29 -14.25 27.71 8.25
C PRO A 29 -13.85 26.58 9.20
N CYS A 30 -12.87 25.74 8.80
CA CYS A 30 -12.23 24.87 9.79
C CYS A 30 -11.87 25.73 11.00
N SER A 31 -12.27 25.30 12.22
CA SER A 31 -11.98 25.99 13.47
C SER A 31 -10.55 26.51 13.37
N ALA A 32 -10.43 27.83 13.26
CA ALA A 32 -9.16 28.47 12.93
C ALA A 32 -8.12 27.89 13.88
N LYS A 33 -6.98 27.45 13.33
CA LYS A 33 -5.79 27.07 14.11
C LYS A 33 -5.78 27.95 15.34
N GLY A 34 -5.95 27.34 16.51
CA GLY A 34 -6.06 28.09 17.76
C GLY A 34 -5.00 29.17 17.73
N VAL A 35 -5.43 30.43 17.65
CA VAL A 35 -4.56 31.54 18.02
C VAL A 35 -4.11 31.13 19.40
N ALA A 36 -2.82 30.85 19.56
CA ALA A 36 -2.26 30.44 20.83
C ALA A 36 -2.70 31.49 21.85
N GLY A 37 -3.73 31.15 22.64
CA GLY A 37 -4.04 31.94 23.81
C GLY A 37 -2.80 31.85 24.68
N GLU A 38 -2.32 33.01 25.15
CA GLU A 38 -1.16 33.10 26.02
C GLU A 38 -1.35 32.29 27.32
N ASP A 39 -2.59 31.91 27.62
CA ASP A 39 -2.92 30.95 28.65
C ASP A 39 -2.75 29.53 28.08
N GLY A 40 -1.75 28.78 28.58
CA GLY A 40 -1.35 27.42 28.17
C GLY A 40 -2.41 26.31 28.32
N GLY A 41 -3.64 26.56 27.88
CA GLY A 41 -4.72 25.60 27.72
C GLY A 41 -4.45 24.69 26.53
N THR A 42 -4.65 23.40 26.75
CA THR A 42 -4.62 22.36 25.73
C THR A 42 -5.42 22.79 24.51
N ILE A 43 -4.72 23.04 23.39
CA ILE A 43 -5.36 23.37 22.11
C ILE A 43 -6.28 22.20 21.78
N SER A 44 -7.59 22.41 21.92
CA SER A 44 -8.54 21.38 21.54
C SER A 44 -8.40 21.21 20.03
N THR A 45 -7.90 20.05 19.63
CA THR A 45 -7.78 19.61 18.24
C THR A 45 -9.17 19.24 17.71
N SER A 46 -10.12 20.18 17.81
CA SER A 46 -11.46 20.01 17.30
C SER A 46 -11.37 19.71 15.80
N THR A 47 -11.77 18.51 15.41
CA THR A 47 -11.87 18.12 14.01
C THR A 47 -12.87 19.02 13.31
N CYS A 48 -12.63 19.34 12.04
CA CYS A 48 -13.57 20.13 11.25
C CYS A 48 -14.98 19.50 11.27
N HIS A 49 -16.04 20.31 11.39
CA HIS A 49 -17.44 19.87 11.34
C HIS A 49 -17.83 19.13 10.05
N ILE A 50 -17.02 19.24 8.98
CA ILE A 50 -17.23 18.44 7.75
C ILE A 50 -17.24 16.94 8.06
N PHE A 51 -16.39 16.49 9.01
CA PHE A 51 -16.27 15.08 9.38
C PHE A 51 -17.59 14.49 9.90
N ASP A 52 -18.39 15.29 10.61
CA ASP A 52 -19.67 14.86 11.18
C ASP A 52 -20.77 14.72 10.10
N HIS A 53 -20.55 15.28 8.92
CA HIS A 53 -21.56 15.43 7.88
C HIS A 53 -21.08 14.95 6.49
N LEU A 54 -20.03 14.12 6.41
CA LEU A 54 -19.45 13.66 5.13
C LEU A 54 -20.48 13.12 4.14
N SER A 55 -21.46 12.34 4.59
CA SER A 55 -22.54 11.84 3.72
C SER A 55 -23.35 12.95 3.07
N ARG A 56 -23.63 14.04 3.79
CA ARG A 56 -24.37 15.19 3.24
C ARG A 56 -23.52 15.96 2.24
N TRP A 57 -22.24 16.19 2.57
CA TRP A 57 -21.30 16.82 1.64
C TRP A 57 -21.15 16.00 0.35
N ASN A 58 -20.99 14.68 0.48
CA ASN A 58 -20.84 13.78 -0.65
C ASN A 58 -22.11 13.71 -1.51
N TYR A 59 -23.30 13.84 -0.92
CA TYR A 59 -24.55 13.93 -1.69
C TYR A 59 -24.57 15.17 -2.61
N VAL A 60 -24.04 16.30 -2.13
CA VAL A 60 -23.97 17.54 -2.93
C VAL A 60 -22.84 17.49 -3.96
N LEU A 61 -21.73 16.82 -3.66
CA LEU A 61 -20.58 16.66 -4.58
C LEU A 61 -20.78 15.57 -5.64
N TRP A 62 -21.69 14.63 -5.39
CA TRP A 62 -22.05 13.55 -6.29
C TRP A 62 -22.28 13.94 -7.76
N PRO A 63 -23.02 15.02 -8.07
CA PRO A 63 -23.33 15.43 -9.45
C PRO A 63 -22.11 15.79 -10.31
N VAL A 64 -20.96 16.07 -9.68
CA VAL A 64 -19.68 16.35 -10.38
C VAL A 64 -18.70 15.18 -10.29
N GLY A 65 -19.16 14.01 -9.83
CA GLY A 65 -18.34 12.81 -9.71
C GLY A 65 -17.25 12.91 -8.64
N LEU A 66 -17.47 13.72 -7.59
CA LEU A 66 -16.54 13.87 -6.48
C LEU A 66 -17.15 13.41 -5.16
N GLN A 67 -16.28 12.96 -4.26
CA GLN A 67 -16.60 12.69 -2.86
C GLN A 67 -15.42 13.09 -1.96
N LEU A 68 -15.73 13.60 -0.78
CA LEU A 68 -14.79 13.74 0.32
C LEU A 68 -14.54 12.38 0.97
N ARG A 69 -13.26 12.04 1.09
CA ARG A 69 -12.77 10.88 1.86
C ARG A 69 -11.69 11.32 2.83
N GLU A 70 -11.68 10.71 4.00
CA GLU A 70 -10.60 10.89 4.95
C GLU A 70 -9.32 10.24 4.43
N LEU A 71 -8.22 10.97 4.49
CA LEU A 71 -6.89 10.48 4.14
C LEU A 71 -6.31 9.66 5.31
N ARG A 72 -5.16 9.02 5.07
CA ARG A 72 -4.38 8.29 6.09
C ARG A 72 -3.76 9.17 7.20
N GLY A 73 -4.27 10.38 7.41
CA GLY A 73 -3.87 11.22 8.54
C GLY A 73 -5.11 11.80 9.20
N PRO A 74 -5.14 11.89 10.54
CA PRO A 74 -6.30 12.42 11.25
C PRO A 74 -6.62 13.85 10.80
N GLY A 75 -7.91 14.12 10.59
CA GLY A 75 -8.37 15.46 10.24
C GLY A 75 -8.05 15.92 8.82
N ARG A 76 -7.59 15.03 7.93
CA ARG A 76 -7.26 15.36 6.53
C ARG A 76 -8.25 14.74 5.56
N LEU A 77 -8.73 15.53 4.61
CA LEU A 77 -9.70 15.16 3.59
C LEU A 77 -9.09 15.21 2.19
N SER A 78 -9.60 14.35 1.33
CA SER A 78 -9.36 14.33 -0.10
C SER A 78 -10.66 14.38 -0.85
N LEU A 79 -10.76 15.29 -1.82
CA LEU A 79 -11.77 15.21 -2.87
C LEU A 79 -11.29 14.18 -3.89
N VAL A 80 -11.89 12.99 -3.88
CA VAL A 80 -11.55 11.92 -4.82
C VAL A 80 -12.62 11.77 -5.88
N ARG A 81 -12.20 11.31 -7.06
CA ARG A 81 -13.11 10.88 -8.12
C ARG A 81 -13.93 9.69 -7.65
N VAL A 82 -15.24 9.79 -7.86
CA VAL A 82 -16.17 8.67 -7.80
C VAL A 82 -16.04 7.88 -9.08
N VAL A 83 -15.91 6.56 -8.97
CA VAL A 83 -15.92 5.64 -10.12
C VAL A 83 -17.39 5.42 -10.55
N TYR A 84 -18.02 6.46 -11.09
CA TYR A 84 -19.34 6.37 -11.71
C TYR A 84 -19.22 6.75 -13.19
N ARG A 85 -19.79 5.93 -14.08
CA ARG A 85 -19.69 6.10 -15.55
C ARG A 85 -21.00 6.52 -16.22
N GLY A 86 -22.09 6.74 -15.47
CA GLY A 86 -23.35 7.18 -16.07
C GLY A 86 -23.27 8.62 -16.58
N ARG A 87 -23.93 8.89 -17.70
CA ARG A 87 -24.07 10.24 -18.27
C ARG A 87 -25.18 10.94 -17.53
N GLY A 88 -24.83 12.00 -16.82
CA GLY A 88 -25.81 12.75 -16.07
C GLY A 88 -26.91 13.40 -16.91
N GLY A 89 -28.17 13.17 -16.53
CA GLY A 89 -29.34 13.82 -17.14
C GLY A 89 -29.44 15.33 -16.85
N ARG A 90 -30.44 16.03 -17.42
CA ARG A 90 -30.61 17.50 -17.29
C ARG A 90 -30.72 18.02 -15.85
N MET A 91 -31.41 17.30 -14.96
CA MET A 91 -31.48 17.67 -13.53
C MET A 91 -30.10 17.68 -12.85
N GLN A 92 -29.14 16.94 -13.39
CA GLN A 92 -27.78 16.92 -12.88
C GLN A 92 -27.10 18.27 -13.10
N GLN A 93 -27.38 19.00 -14.19
CA GLN A 93 -26.68 20.25 -14.51
C GLN A 93 -26.84 21.33 -13.43
N ALA A 94 -28.06 21.54 -12.91
CA ALA A 94 -28.30 22.52 -11.84
C ALA A 94 -27.65 22.09 -10.52
N ARG A 95 -27.65 20.79 -10.20
CA ARG A 95 -26.96 20.27 -9.01
C ARG A 95 -25.44 20.34 -9.18
N SER A 96 -24.91 20.12 -10.38
CA SER A 96 -23.51 20.26 -10.71
C SER A 96 -23.03 21.69 -10.47
N ARG A 97 -23.82 22.73 -10.79
CA ARG A 97 -23.45 24.12 -10.47
C ARG A 97 -23.24 24.35 -8.97
N HIS A 98 -24.13 23.85 -8.10
CA HIS A 98 -23.94 23.98 -6.65
C HIS A 98 -22.75 23.18 -6.14
N ALA A 99 -22.58 21.94 -6.62
CA ALA A 99 -21.46 21.07 -6.25
C ALA A 99 -20.11 21.73 -6.56
N ARG A 100 -20.05 22.39 -7.71
CA ARG A 100 -18.90 23.15 -8.21
C ARG A 100 -18.52 24.35 -7.35
N ILE A 101 -19.51 25.12 -6.91
CA ILE A 101 -19.31 26.21 -5.95
C ILE A 101 -18.81 25.64 -4.62
N LEU A 102 -19.38 24.51 -4.20
CA LEU A 102 -18.98 23.84 -2.98
C LEU A 102 -17.53 23.38 -3.03
N VAL A 103 -17.05 22.85 -4.16
CA VAL A 103 -15.63 22.53 -4.35
C VAL A 103 -14.74 23.75 -4.18
N HIS A 104 -15.15 24.91 -4.73
CA HIS A 104 -14.41 26.16 -4.53
C HIS A 104 -14.33 26.53 -3.05
N VAL A 105 -15.47 26.53 -2.35
CA VAL A 105 -15.51 26.86 -0.91
C VAL A 105 -14.66 25.87 -0.09
N LEU A 106 -14.77 24.57 -0.37
CA LEU A 106 -13.99 23.53 0.29
C LEU A 106 -12.48 23.77 0.15
N LEU A 107 -12.01 24.07 -1.05
CA LEU A 107 -10.57 24.24 -1.31
C LEU A 107 -10.02 25.57 -0.81
N VAL A 108 -10.83 26.64 -0.78
CA VAL A 108 -10.39 27.96 -0.33
C VAL A 108 -10.51 28.13 1.19
N GLN A 109 -11.57 27.61 1.81
CA GLN A 109 -11.90 27.89 3.22
C GLN A 109 -11.57 26.73 4.17
N HIS A 110 -11.43 25.50 3.68
CA HIS A 110 -11.21 24.34 4.53
C HIS A 110 -9.80 23.79 4.39
N SER A 111 -8.94 24.16 5.33
CA SER A 111 -7.55 23.69 5.38
C SER A 111 -7.41 22.19 5.60
N CYS A 112 -8.48 21.51 6.02
CA CYS A 112 -8.48 20.05 6.14
C CYS A 112 -8.47 19.35 4.76
N VAL A 113 -8.87 20.02 3.67
CA VAL A 113 -8.83 19.44 2.32
C VAL A 113 -7.42 19.60 1.74
N GLU A 114 -6.65 18.51 1.74
CA GLU A 114 -5.24 18.50 1.31
C GLU A 114 -5.03 17.79 -0.04
N SER A 115 -6.05 17.15 -0.59
CA SER A 115 -5.93 16.38 -1.83
C SER A 115 -7.14 16.57 -2.74
N LEU A 116 -6.90 16.73 -4.05
CA LEU A 116 -7.92 16.91 -5.07
C LEU A 116 -7.61 16.00 -6.27
N HIS A 117 -8.60 15.20 -6.66
CA HIS A 117 -8.62 14.52 -7.95
C HIS A 117 -9.52 15.31 -8.90
N LEU A 118 -8.90 16.00 -9.84
CA LEU A 118 -9.57 16.75 -10.89
C LEU A 118 -9.73 15.87 -12.13
N ASP A 119 -10.94 15.81 -12.67
CA ASP A 119 -11.28 15.03 -13.88
C ASP A 119 -12.21 15.84 -14.78
N ASP A 120 -12.39 15.42 -16.03
CA ASP A 120 -13.16 16.16 -17.03
C ASP A 120 -14.59 16.46 -16.58
N ALA A 121 -15.22 15.58 -15.81
CA ALA A 121 -16.59 15.79 -15.31
C ALA A 121 -16.73 17.11 -14.53
N LEU A 122 -15.69 17.56 -13.83
CA LEU A 122 -15.72 18.83 -13.11
C LEU A 122 -15.65 20.01 -14.10
N ILE A 123 -14.87 19.87 -15.18
CA ILE A 123 -14.53 20.93 -16.13
C ILE A 123 -15.55 21.05 -17.28
N GLU A 124 -15.99 19.94 -17.86
CA GLU A 124 -16.68 19.89 -19.15
C GLU A 124 -18.20 20.07 -19.09
N GLY A 125 -18.81 19.95 -17.90
CA GLY A 125 -20.26 20.11 -17.79
C GLY A 125 -20.73 21.54 -18.10
N SER A 126 -21.63 21.69 -19.09
CA SER A 126 -22.59 22.79 -19.30
C SER A 126 -22.26 23.96 -20.25
N GLY A 127 -21.17 23.96 -21.01
CA GLY A 127 -20.94 24.97 -22.06
C GLY A 127 -20.77 26.42 -21.56
N LEU A 128 -20.67 26.61 -20.24
CA LEU A 128 -20.42 27.90 -19.60
C LEU A 128 -18.94 28.00 -19.25
N GLY A 129 -18.22 28.89 -19.94
CA GLY A 129 -16.79 29.15 -19.69
C GLY A 129 -16.50 29.61 -18.26
N GLU A 130 -17.48 30.23 -17.60
CA GLU A 130 -17.36 30.85 -16.27
C GLU A 130 -16.86 29.89 -15.17
N TYR A 131 -17.22 28.61 -15.23
CA TYR A 131 -16.77 27.67 -14.20
C TYR A 131 -15.28 27.33 -14.31
N ARG A 132 -14.72 27.43 -15.52
CA ARG A 132 -13.30 27.16 -15.78
C ARG A 132 -12.45 28.16 -15.01
N GLU A 133 -12.78 29.45 -15.14
CA GLU A 133 -12.13 30.54 -14.39
C GLU A 133 -12.24 30.32 -12.88
N CYS A 134 -13.40 29.87 -12.40
CA CYS A 134 -13.59 29.56 -10.97
C CYS A 134 -12.63 28.45 -10.50
N VAL A 135 -12.55 27.31 -11.19
CA VAL A 135 -11.64 26.20 -10.81
C VAL A 135 -10.18 26.68 -10.83
N VAL A 136 -9.78 27.39 -11.88
CA VAL A 136 -8.43 27.96 -12.02
C VAL A 136 -8.13 28.91 -10.86
N SER A 137 -9.05 29.82 -10.52
CA SER A 137 -8.87 30.72 -9.37
C SER A 137 -8.84 29.97 -8.04
N THR A 138 -9.62 28.89 -7.91
CA THR A 138 -9.69 28.05 -6.71
C THR A 138 -8.33 27.42 -6.45
N LEU A 139 -7.72 26.84 -7.49
CA LEU A 139 -6.41 26.20 -7.37
C LEU A 139 -5.33 27.21 -6.99
N ARG A 140 -5.37 28.43 -7.55
CA ARG A 140 -4.43 29.51 -7.19
C ARG A 140 -4.58 29.97 -5.74
N GLN A 141 -5.81 29.99 -5.21
CA GLN A 141 -6.10 30.46 -3.85
C GLN A 141 -5.96 29.36 -2.79
N SER A 142 -5.94 28.10 -3.20
CA SER A 142 -5.94 26.96 -2.29
C SER A 142 -4.58 26.78 -1.60
N ALA A 143 -4.45 27.31 -0.39
CA ALA A 143 -3.23 27.22 0.40
C ALA A 143 -2.98 25.83 1.04
N SER A 144 -4.02 25.00 1.21
CA SER A 144 -3.91 23.70 1.91
C SER A 144 -3.64 22.51 1.00
N LEU A 145 -3.81 22.66 -0.31
CA LEU A 145 -3.74 21.54 -1.25
C LEU A 145 -2.30 21.07 -1.44
N ARG A 146 -2.04 19.83 -1.02
CA ARG A 146 -0.72 19.17 -1.08
C ARG A 146 -0.66 18.10 -2.16
N THR A 147 -1.78 17.51 -2.52
CA THR A 147 -1.86 16.48 -3.57
C THR A 147 -2.84 16.90 -4.64
N LEU A 148 -2.38 16.93 -5.88
CA LEU A 148 -3.22 17.18 -7.04
C LEU A 148 -3.08 16.01 -8.01
N ILE A 149 -4.20 15.36 -8.29
CA ILE A 149 -4.31 14.30 -9.28
C ILE A 149 -5.15 14.85 -10.43
N LEU A 150 -4.49 15.13 -11.54
CA LEU A 150 -5.13 15.44 -12.80
C LEU A 150 -5.41 14.11 -13.51
N GLY A 151 -6.68 13.73 -13.59
CA GLY A 151 -7.14 12.51 -14.24
C GLY A 151 -6.95 12.55 -15.76
N SER A 152 -7.71 11.71 -16.46
CA SER A 152 -7.81 11.76 -17.91
C SER A 152 -8.46 13.06 -18.33
N LEU A 153 -7.68 14.14 -18.37
CA LEU A 153 -8.11 15.43 -18.87
C LEU A 153 -8.17 15.33 -20.40
N PHE A 154 -9.28 14.79 -20.93
CA PHE A 154 -9.62 14.82 -22.34
C PHE A 154 -10.11 16.20 -22.78
N CYS A 155 -9.91 17.26 -21.97
CA CYS A 155 -10.15 18.64 -22.35
C CYS A 155 -9.56 18.94 -23.75
N GLU A 156 -10.39 18.79 -24.78
CA GLU A 156 -10.03 19.04 -26.18
C GLU A 156 -9.57 20.49 -26.33
N TYR A 157 -10.14 21.37 -25.50
CA TYR A 157 -9.86 22.79 -25.43
C TYR A 157 -8.45 23.09 -24.89
N ARG A 158 -7.59 23.57 -25.78
CA ARG A 158 -6.24 24.03 -25.46
C ARG A 158 -6.20 25.14 -24.39
N SER A 159 -7.09 26.13 -24.47
CA SER A 159 -7.12 27.27 -23.54
C SER A 159 -7.34 26.87 -22.09
N ILE A 160 -8.22 25.89 -21.84
CA ILE A 160 -8.48 25.38 -20.48
C ILE A 160 -7.23 24.74 -19.90
N ARG A 161 -6.51 23.97 -20.72
CA ARG A 161 -5.26 23.34 -20.32
C ARG A 161 -4.23 24.42 -19.96
N GLU A 162 -4.08 25.45 -20.78
CA GLU A 162 -3.19 26.59 -20.50
C GLU A 162 -3.50 27.28 -19.16
N GLU A 163 -4.76 27.63 -18.91
CA GLU A 163 -5.15 28.28 -17.66
C GLU A 163 -5.01 27.38 -16.43
N LEU A 164 -5.44 26.12 -16.54
CA LEU A 164 -5.35 25.13 -15.47
C LEU A 164 -3.91 24.88 -15.06
N PHE A 165 -3.05 24.61 -16.04
CA PHE A 165 -1.64 24.37 -15.78
C PHE A 165 -0.91 25.64 -15.34
N GLY A 166 -1.32 26.82 -15.83
CA GLY A 166 -0.89 28.10 -15.28
C GLY A 166 -1.25 28.27 -13.80
N ALA A 167 -2.41 27.77 -13.34
CA ALA A 167 -2.71 27.73 -11.91
C ALA A 167 -1.85 26.72 -11.15
N VAL A 168 -1.65 25.51 -11.70
CA VAL A 168 -0.78 24.48 -11.10
C VAL A 168 0.63 25.01 -10.87
N ALA A 169 1.19 25.77 -11.82
CA ALA A 169 2.52 26.39 -11.70
C ALA A 169 2.65 27.31 -10.48
N THR A 170 1.56 27.93 -10.01
CA THR A 170 1.57 28.84 -8.86
C THR A 170 1.37 28.15 -7.50
N MET A 171 1.16 26.82 -7.48
CA MET A 171 0.86 26.07 -6.27
C MET A 171 2.12 25.70 -5.48
N THR A 172 2.63 26.64 -4.68
CA THR A 172 3.89 26.49 -3.94
C THR A 172 3.87 25.39 -2.87
N ASN A 173 2.71 25.08 -2.29
CA ASN A 173 2.56 24.05 -1.25
C ASN A 173 2.35 22.63 -1.78
N LEU A 174 2.32 22.45 -3.11
CA LEU A 174 2.04 21.16 -3.72
C LEU A 174 3.19 20.18 -3.48
N ARG A 175 2.90 19.05 -2.83
CA ARG A 175 3.86 17.97 -2.53
C ARG A 175 3.79 16.80 -3.50
N LYS A 176 2.61 16.56 -4.09
CA LYS A 176 2.40 15.46 -5.03
C LYS A 176 1.58 15.95 -6.21
N LEU A 177 2.14 15.81 -7.41
CA LEU A 177 1.45 16.04 -8.67
C LEU A 177 1.38 14.74 -9.46
N VAL A 178 0.17 14.36 -9.85
CA VAL A 178 -0.08 13.20 -10.71
C VAL A 178 -0.86 13.67 -11.92
N VAL A 179 -0.43 13.31 -13.11
CA VAL A 179 -1.08 13.71 -14.37
C VAL A 179 -1.28 12.47 -15.24
N PHE A 180 -2.54 12.08 -15.40
CA PHE A 180 -2.97 10.91 -16.18
C PHE A 180 -3.56 11.37 -17.53
N GLY A 181 -2.78 12.00 -18.40
CA GLY A 181 -3.26 12.54 -19.69
C GLY A 181 -2.91 11.69 -20.93
N SER A 182 -3.64 11.92 -22.04
CA SER A 182 -3.37 11.33 -23.36
C SER A 182 -2.02 11.78 -23.96
N ALA A 183 -1.46 10.93 -24.84
CA ALA A 183 -0.12 10.98 -25.42
C ALA A 183 0.25 12.27 -26.18
N ALA A 184 -0.72 13.07 -26.62
CA ALA A 184 -0.48 14.34 -27.31
C ALA A 184 -0.63 15.50 -26.34
N ALA A 185 0.30 15.64 -25.41
CA ALA A 185 0.27 16.81 -24.56
C ALA A 185 0.78 18.04 -25.31
N PRO A 186 0.08 19.18 -25.20
CA PRO A 186 0.59 20.45 -25.65
C PRO A 186 1.86 20.80 -24.85
N SER A 187 2.85 21.39 -25.51
CA SER A 187 4.06 22.00 -24.90
C SER A 187 3.75 22.81 -23.63
N VAL A 188 2.60 23.48 -23.62
CA VAL A 188 2.01 24.18 -22.47
C VAL A 188 2.04 23.39 -21.16
N VAL A 189 1.58 22.13 -21.19
CA VAL A 189 1.47 21.30 -19.98
C VAL A 189 2.84 21.11 -19.37
N LEU A 190 3.81 20.84 -20.23
CA LEU A 190 5.18 20.65 -19.83
C LEU A 190 5.82 21.94 -19.34
N ASP A 191 5.54 23.06 -19.99
CA ASP A 191 6.05 24.37 -19.62
C ASP A 191 5.62 24.72 -18.19
N ALA A 192 4.35 24.51 -17.86
CA ALA A 192 3.84 24.73 -16.52
C ALA A 192 4.41 23.76 -15.48
N VAL A 193 4.60 22.48 -15.83
CA VAL A 193 5.27 21.52 -14.95
C VAL A 193 6.72 21.94 -14.71
N CYS A 194 7.41 22.44 -15.74
CA CYS A 194 8.78 22.95 -15.61
C CYS A 194 8.81 24.18 -14.71
N THR A 195 7.92 25.15 -14.91
CA THR A 195 7.79 26.32 -14.03
C THR A 195 7.50 25.92 -12.59
N LEU A 196 6.54 25.00 -12.38
CA LEU A 196 6.26 24.46 -11.05
C LEU A 196 7.52 23.87 -10.41
N LEU A 197 8.26 23.03 -11.14
CA LEU A 197 9.47 22.39 -10.63
C LEU A 197 10.56 23.39 -10.24
N GLU A 198 10.69 24.47 -11.01
CA GLU A 198 11.66 25.53 -10.78
C GLU A 198 11.30 26.40 -9.57
N ASP A 199 10.02 26.68 -9.37
CA ASP A 199 9.53 27.60 -8.34
C ASP A 199 9.17 26.91 -7.02
N THR A 200 8.81 25.62 -7.04
CA THR A 200 8.39 24.90 -5.84
C THR A 200 9.55 24.35 -5.03
N THR A 201 9.42 24.45 -3.71
CA THR A 201 10.32 23.82 -2.74
C THR A 201 9.64 22.70 -1.95
N CYS A 202 8.46 22.26 -2.38
CA CYS A 202 7.65 21.27 -1.65
C CYS A 202 7.38 19.99 -2.44
N LEU A 203 7.52 20.01 -3.77
CA LEU A 203 7.14 18.88 -4.62
C LEU A 203 8.06 17.68 -4.39
N ALA A 204 7.55 16.65 -3.74
CA ALA A 204 8.25 15.41 -3.42
C ALA A 204 7.94 14.27 -4.40
N THR A 205 6.76 14.28 -5.03
CA THR A 205 6.33 13.23 -5.97
C THR A 205 5.79 13.82 -7.26
N LEU A 206 6.36 13.41 -8.39
CA LEU A 206 5.89 13.75 -9.73
C LEU A 206 5.56 12.48 -10.51
N THR A 207 4.34 12.37 -11.01
CA THR A 207 3.88 11.21 -11.79
C THR A 207 3.22 11.66 -13.08
N ILE A 208 3.86 11.38 -14.21
CA ILE A 208 3.39 11.71 -15.55
C ILE A 208 3.72 10.55 -16.51
N PRO A 209 3.03 9.41 -16.38
CA PRO A 209 3.45 8.16 -17.00
C PRO A 209 3.08 8.02 -18.47
N ARG A 210 2.16 8.86 -18.98
CA ARG A 210 1.61 8.76 -20.35
C ARG A 210 1.90 9.98 -21.23
N LEU A 211 2.73 10.90 -20.72
CA LEU A 211 3.13 12.10 -21.45
C LEU A 211 4.27 11.77 -22.40
N VAL A 212 4.00 11.78 -23.71
CA VAL A 212 5.06 11.64 -24.71
C VAL A 212 5.84 12.95 -24.80
N TYR A 213 7.16 12.84 -24.83
CA TYR A 213 8.10 13.95 -24.93
C TYR A 213 8.69 13.97 -26.34
N ASP A 214 9.03 15.16 -26.86
CA ASP A 214 10.06 15.33 -27.90
C ASP A 214 11.42 15.67 -27.24
N ASP A 215 12.52 15.73 -28.00
CA ASP A 215 13.87 15.97 -27.44
C ASP A 215 13.97 17.33 -26.73
N ALA A 216 13.32 18.38 -27.26
CA ALA A 216 13.33 19.72 -26.68
C ALA A 216 12.57 19.76 -25.36
N SER A 217 11.38 19.17 -25.36
CA SER A 217 10.48 19.00 -24.21
C SER A 217 11.16 18.19 -23.11
N GLY A 218 11.65 17.00 -23.43
CA GLY A 218 12.36 16.15 -22.47
C GLY A 218 13.59 16.84 -21.89
N THR A 219 14.36 17.53 -22.73
CA THR A 219 15.50 18.34 -22.30
C THR A 219 15.11 19.44 -21.32
N ARG A 220 14.01 20.17 -21.59
CA ARG A 220 13.50 21.23 -20.73
C ARG A 220 13.05 20.67 -19.38
N LEU A 221 12.32 19.55 -19.38
CA LEU A 221 11.88 18.87 -18.17
C LEU A 221 13.07 18.47 -17.27
N VAL A 222 14.11 17.88 -17.87
CA VAL A 222 15.32 17.50 -17.13
C VAL A 222 16.05 18.72 -16.56
N ALA A 223 16.08 19.84 -17.28
CA ALA A 223 16.67 21.07 -16.77
C ALA A 223 15.90 21.61 -15.55
N ALA A 224 14.57 21.60 -15.59
CA ALA A 224 13.72 21.98 -14.47
C ALA A 224 13.88 21.02 -13.28
N LEU A 225 13.90 19.70 -13.51
CA LEU A 225 14.15 18.69 -12.47
C LEU A 225 15.49 18.88 -11.77
N ARG A 226 16.55 19.31 -12.48
CA ARG A 226 17.86 19.60 -11.88
C ARG A 226 17.84 20.80 -10.93
N ARG A 227 16.97 21.78 -11.20
CA ARG A 227 16.79 22.96 -10.35
C ARG A 227 15.99 22.61 -9.11
N ASN A 228 15.03 21.70 -9.24
CA ASN A 228 14.26 21.19 -8.12
C ASN A 228 15.12 20.32 -7.19
N LYS A 229 15.08 20.62 -5.89
CA LYS A 229 15.84 19.90 -4.86
C LYS A 229 14.95 19.11 -3.90
N THR A 230 13.70 18.84 -4.26
CA THR A 230 12.73 18.20 -3.36
C THR A 230 12.10 16.94 -3.92
N VAL A 231 12.15 16.72 -5.24
CA VAL A 231 11.57 15.51 -5.85
C VAL A 231 12.33 14.26 -5.41
N GLU A 232 11.63 13.39 -4.68
CA GLU A 232 12.09 12.10 -4.18
C GLU A 232 11.58 10.94 -5.04
N ASN A 233 10.35 11.06 -5.57
CA ASN A 233 9.66 10.01 -6.29
C ASN A 233 9.27 10.49 -7.69
N LEU A 234 9.75 9.79 -8.71
CA LEU A 234 9.55 10.17 -10.10
C LEU A 234 8.95 9.00 -10.89
N TYR A 235 7.84 9.23 -11.57
CA TYR A 235 7.25 8.26 -12.50
C TYR A 235 6.97 8.94 -13.83
N LEU A 236 7.71 8.57 -14.88
CA LEU A 236 7.63 9.20 -16.20
C LEU A 236 7.37 8.19 -17.31
N HIS A 237 6.87 8.67 -18.44
CA HIS A 237 6.81 7.93 -19.69
C HIS A 237 8.21 7.67 -20.27
N GLY A 238 8.38 6.54 -20.94
CA GLY A 238 9.64 6.02 -21.47
C GLY A 238 10.20 6.83 -22.63
N SER A 239 9.41 7.69 -23.25
CA SER A 239 9.94 8.62 -24.26
C SER A 239 11.01 9.58 -23.70
N ILE A 240 11.06 9.82 -22.39
CA ILE A 240 12.10 10.66 -21.76
C ILE A 240 13.51 10.06 -21.87
N VAL A 241 13.58 8.73 -22.01
CA VAL A 241 14.83 7.98 -22.12
C VAL A 241 15.04 7.38 -23.50
N HIS A 242 14.15 7.65 -24.45
CA HIS A 242 14.20 6.98 -25.74
C HIS A 242 15.43 7.44 -26.53
N SER A 243 16.23 6.50 -27.01
CA SER A 243 17.46 6.70 -27.79
C SER A 243 17.41 7.65 -28.99
N TYR A 244 16.24 7.92 -29.60
CA TYR A 244 16.12 8.97 -30.61
C TYR A 244 16.38 10.38 -30.04
N MET A 245 16.25 10.55 -28.72
CA MET A 245 16.61 11.75 -27.97
C MET A 245 18.05 11.68 -27.45
N GLN A 246 19.03 11.87 -28.34
CA GLN A 246 20.46 11.78 -27.97
C GLN A 246 20.82 12.72 -26.79
N ASN A 247 20.19 13.89 -26.71
CA ASN A 247 20.38 14.84 -25.62
C ASN A 247 19.52 14.51 -24.39
N GLY A 248 18.25 14.14 -24.59
CA GLY A 248 17.33 13.81 -23.49
C GLY A 248 17.86 12.69 -22.59
N ILE A 249 18.27 11.56 -23.17
CA ILE A 249 18.70 10.37 -22.43
C ILE A 249 19.95 10.62 -21.58
N SER A 250 20.95 11.29 -22.15
CA SER A 250 22.23 11.59 -21.47
C SER A 250 22.02 12.61 -20.36
N ARG A 251 21.17 13.62 -20.59
CA ARG A 251 20.83 14.61 -19.57
C ARG A 251 20.03 14.00 -18.43
N PHE A 252 19.06 13.13 -18.73
CA PHE A 252 18.25 12.46 -17.72
C PHE A 252 19.10 11.52 -16.85
N SER A 253 19.96 10.71 -17.48
CA SER A 253 20.93 9.87 -16.76
C SER A 253 21.83 10.70 -15.84
N LEU A 254 22.38 11.82 -16.34
CA LEU A 254 23.20 12.72 -15.53
C LEU A 254 22.41 13.40 -14.40
N PHE A 255 21.13 13.73 -14.61
CA PHE A 255 20.26 14.24 -13.55
C PHE A 255 20.07 13.21 -12.43
N MET A 256 19.69 11.97 -12.77
CA MET A 256 19.53 10.90 -11.77
C MET A 256 20.84 10.63 -11.03
N ALA A 257 21.97 10.69 -11.75
CA ALA A 257 23.30 10.53 -11.19
C ALA A 257 23.72 11.69 -10.29
N ASN A 258 23.05 12.85 -10.35
CA ASN A 258 23.40 14.04 -9.58
C ASN A 258 22.39 14.41 -8.50
N SER A 259 21.17 13.89 -8.58
CA SER A 259 20.13 14.17 -7.58
C SER A 259 20.48 13.54 -6.23
N ALA A 260 20.44 14.35 -5.18
CA ALA A 260 20.62 13.89 -3.81
C ALA A 260 19.31 13.41 -3.17
N GLN A 261 18.14 13.87 -3.65
CA GLN A 261 16.86 13.52 -3.04
C GLN A 261 16.15 12.34 -3.70
N LEU A 262 16.47 12.05 -4.96
CA LEU A 262 15.74 11.03 -5.71
C LEU A 262 15.95 9.64 -5.08
N THR A 263 14.88 9.03 -4.61
CA THR A 263 14.87 7.70 -3.97
C THR A 263 14.18 6.64 -4.82
N SER A 264 13.19 7.05 -5.62
CA SER A 264 12.38 6.15 -6.43
C SER A 264 12.23 6.66 -7.85
N VAL A 265 12.52 5.80 -8.82
CA VAL A 265 12.32 6.07 -10.24
C VAL A 265 11.49 4.96 -10.86
N SER A 266 10.40 5.35 -11.50
CA SER A 266 9.54 4.49 -12.31
C SER A 266 9.52 5.01 -13.75
N VAL A 267 9.68 4.12 -14.72
CA VAL A 267 9.58 4.47 -16.14
C VAL A 267 8.64 3.50 -16.84
N GLU A 268 7.63 4.02 -17.54
CA GLU A 268 6.73 3.22 -18.38
C GLU A 268 7.26 3.20 -19.81
N GLY A 269 7.82 2.08 -20.22
CA GLY A 269 8.39 1.86 -21.54
C GLY A 269 7.36 2.04 -22.67
N VAL A 270 7.89 2.37 -23.84
CA VAL A 270 7.19 2.27 -25.11
C VAL A 270 7.67 0.99 -25.77
N GLU A 271 6.76 0.20 -26.35
CA GLU A 271 7.16 -0.96 -27.13
C GLU A 271 8.00 -0.50 -28.34
N THR A 272 9.32 -0.65 -28.25
CA THR A 272 10.31 -0.21 -29.27
C THR A 272 11.23 -1.36 -29.63
N ASP A 273 12.12 -1.15 -30.62
CA ASP A 273 13.10 -2.16 -30.97
C ASP A 273 14.04 -2.47 -29.76
N PRO A 274 14.37 -3.74 -29.49
CA PRO A 274 15.23 -4.13 -28.38
C PRO A 274 16.62 -3.49 -28.34
N ALA A 275 17.19 -3.10 -29.47
CA ALA A 275 18.48 -2.40 -29.49
C ALA A 275 18.35 -1.00 -28.87
N SER A 276 17.28 -0.27 -29.20
CA SER A 276 16.94 0.99 -28.53
C SER A 276 16.67 0.76 -27.04
N THR A 277 15.83 -0.22 -26.70
CA THR A 277 15.49 -0.54 -25.30
C THR A 277 16.72 -0.82 -24.44
N PHE A 278 17.71 -1.55 -24.96
CA PHE A 278 18.94 -1.81 -24.21
C PHE A 278 19.69 -0.53 -23.87
N GLN A 279 19.82 0.39 -24.84
CA GLN A 279 20.52 1.66 -24.62
C GLN A 279 19.76 2.53 -23.61
N ASP A 280 18.43 2.58 -23.72
CA ASP A 280 17.54 3.32 -22.81
C ASP A 280 17.70 2.81 -21.37
N ILE A 281 17.64 1.48 -21.17
CA ILE A 281 17.82 0.84 -19.85
C ILE A 281 19.23 1.05 -19.32
N LYS A 282 20.27 0.98 -20.17
CA LYS A 282 21.65 1.24 -19.75
C LYS A 282 21.80 2.62 -19.12
N CYS A 283 21.18 3.63 -19.71
CA CYS A 283 21.21 4.99 -19.20
C CYS A 283 20.39 5.15 -17.90
N ILE A 284 19.31 4.39 -17.73
CA ILE A 284 18.54 4.38 -16.48
C ILE A 284 19.30 3.69 -15.34
N VAL A 285 19.97 2.59 -15.63
CA VAL A 285 20.65 1.74 -14.64
C VAL A 285 21.97 2.36 -14.16
N ALA A 286 22.72 3.05 -15.04
CA ALA A 286 24.04 3.57 -14.70
C ALA A 286 24.05 4.49 -13.44
N PRO A 287 23.11 5.43 -13.26
CA PRO A 287 23.01 6.27 -12.06
C PRO A 287 22.90 5.52 -10.72
N PHE A 288 22.19 4.40 -10.70
CA PHE A 288 22.03 3.60 -9.48
C PHE A 288 23.35 2.98 -8.99
N ARG A 289 24.33 2.82 -9.88
CA ARG A 289 25.68 2.34 -9.48
C ARG A 289 26.53 3.44 -8.85
N MET A 290 26.18 4.71 -9.09
CA MET A 290 26.95 5.86 -8.64
C MET A 290 26.40 6.48 -7.36
N ARG A 291 25.11 6.27 -7.03
CA ARG A 291 24.40 6.97 -5.95
C ARG A 291 23.87 6.03 -4.88
N SER A 292 24.00 6.46 -3.62
CA SER A 292 23.49 5.76 -2.44
C SER A 292 22.01 6.03 -2.12
N ASN A 293 21.37 7.01 -2.76
CA ASN A 293 20.03 7.41 -2.33
C ASN A 293 18.92 6.76 -3.17
N LEU A 294 19.24 6.29 -4.38
CA LEU A 294 18.32 5.60 -5.26
C LEU A 294 18.07 4.17 -4.75
N GLN A 295 16.86 3.93 -4.25
CA GLN A 295 16.46 2.70 -3.58
C GLN A 295 15.46 1.87 -4.37
N LYS A 296 14.65 2.50 -5.23
CA LYS A 296 13.55 1.82 -5.93
C LYS A 296 13.65 2.09 -7.43
N LEU A 297 13.73 1.02 -8.22
CA LEU A 297 13.66 1.07 -9.67
C LEU A 297 12.47 0.25 -10.14
N ARG A 298 11.55 0.89 -10.88
CA ARG A 298 10.44 0.22 -11.55
C ARG A 298 10.48 0.48 -13.04
N LEU A 299 10.44 -0.59 -13.83
CA LEU A 299 10.37 -0.54 -15.29
C LEU A 299 9.18 -1.38 -15.72
N THR A 300 8.26 -0.82 -16.50
CA THR A 300 7.09 -1.54 -17.03
C THR A 300 7.01 -1.33 -18.53
N GLY A 301 6.45 -2.28 -19.29
CA GLY A 301 6.21 -2.07 -20.73
C GLY A 301 7.46 -2.02 -21.62
N PHE A 302 8.62 -2.47 -21.14
CA PHE A 302 9.84 -2.56 -21.97
C PHE A 302 9.99 -3.94 -22.62
N LEU A 303 10.61 -3.98 -23.82
CA LEU A 303 11.03 -5.21 -24.48
C LEU A 303 12.50 -5.51 -24.18
N LEU A 304 12.75 -6.37 -23.19
CA LEU A 304 14.06 -6.67 -22.63
C LEU A 304 14.85 -7.66 -23.51
N SER A 305 16.17 -7.42 -23.60
CA SER A 305 17.12 -8.32 -24.27
C SER A 305 18.02 -9.02 -23.25
N ALA A 306 18.77 -10.04 -23.68
CA ALA A 306 19.80 -10.69 -22.86
C ALA A 306 20.82 -9.68 -22.29
N LYS A 307 21.14 -8.63 -23.04
CA LYS A 307 22.08 -7.59 -22.58
C LYS A 307 21.49 -6.78 -21.41
N CYS A 308 20.16 -6.63 -21.35
CA CYS A 308 19.49 -5.97 -20.22
C CYS A 308 19.65 -6.79 -18.92
N ALA A 309 19.60 -8.12 -19.02
CA ALA A 309 19.88 -8.99 -17.87
C ALA A 309 21.28 -8.73 -17.30
N CYS A 310 22.32 -8.55 -18.14
CA CYS A 310 23.66 -8.16 -17.65
C CYS A 310 23.62 -6.86 -16.83
N LEU A 311 22.83 -5.88 -17.28
CA LEU A 311 22.77 -4.57 -16.66
C LEU A 311 22.13 -4.65 -15.28
N PHE A 312 21.00 -5.34 -15.18
CA PHE A 312 20.32 -5.57 -13.90
C PHE A 312 21.15 -6.43 -12.96
N ALA A 313 21.81 -7.45 -13.50
CA ALA A 313 22.72 -8.27 -12.73
C ALA A 313 23.82 -7.44 -12.07
N ALA A 314 24.58 -6.69 -12.88
CA ALA A 314 25.64 -5.83 -12.36
C ALA A 314 25.11 -4.59 -11.60
N LEU A 315 23.82 -4.26 -11.69
CA LEU A 315 23.17 -3.29 -10.82
C LEU A 315 22.96 -3.87 -9.42
N VAL A 316 22.40 -5.08 -9.33
CA VAL A 316 22.14 -5.78 -8.06
C VAL A 316 23.46 -6.09 -7.35
N SER A 317 24.52 -6.48 -8.07
CA SER A 317 25.83 -6.77 -7.48
C SER A 317 26.68 -5.56 -7.11
N ALA A 318 26.22 -4.33 -7.36
CA ALA A 318 27.05 -3.15 -7.15
C ALA A 318 27.39 -2.97 -5.67
N LYS A 319 28.69 -3.01 -5.29
CA LYS A 319 29.17 -2.90 -3.90
C LYS A 319 28.69 -1.66 -3.13
N LYS A 320 28.31 -0.60 -3.83
CA LYS A 320 27.80 0.67 -3.28
C LYS A 320 26.31 0.89 -3.56
N GLY A 321 25.60 -0.13 -4.06
CA GLY A 321 24.21 -0.01 -4.45
C GLY A 321 23.30 0.06 -3.22
N CYS A 322 22.38 1.03 -3.20
CA CYS A 322 21.33 1.13 -2.19
C CYS A 322 19.98 0.66 -2.71
N LEU A 323 19.96 -0.07 -3.83
CA LEU A 323 18.76 -0.61 -4.43
C LEU A 323 18.11 -1.63 -3.47
N LYS A 324 16.92 -1.28 -2.97
CA LYS A 324 16.08 -2.10 -2.09
C LYS A 324 14.91 -2.75 -2.80
N SER A 325 14.51 -2.22 -3.96
CA SER A 325 13.40 -2.73 -4.76
C SER A 325 13.70 -2.62 -6.24
N LEU A 326 13.61 -3.75 -6.94
CA LEU A 326 13.68 -3.85 -8.39
C LEU A 326 12.39 -4.50 -8.89
N ASP A 327 11.59 -3.73 -9.60
CA ASP A 327 10.35 -4.19 -10.21
C ASP A 327 10.48 -4.06 -11.73
N ILE A 328 10.55 -5.20 -12.42
CA ILE A 328 10.53 -5.29 -13.88
C ILE A 328 9.29 -6.07 -14.37
N ASP A 329 8.25 -6.15 -13.53
CA ASP A 329 6.99 -6.79 -13.89
C ASP A 329 6.30 -6.06 -15.05
N GLY A 330 5.69 -6.83 -15.95
CA GLY A 330 5.09 -6.30 -17.18
C GLY A 330 6.11 -5.82 -18.24
N CYS A 331 7.40 -6.09 -18.06
CA CYS A 331 8.36 -6.06 -19.16
C CYS A 331 8.38 -7.41 -19.88
N ARG A 332 8.44 -7.40 -21.22
CA ARG A 332 8.49 -8.63 -22.02
C ARG A 332 9.93 -8.97 -22.37
N TRP A 333 10.30 -10.24 -22.30
CA TRP A 333 11.60 -10.70 -22.79
C TRP A 333 11.50 -11.06 -24.26
N ARG A 334 12.35 -10.47 -25.11
CA ARG A 334 12.39 -10.84 -26.53
C ARG A 334 12.88 -12.29 -26.63
N PRO A 335 12.11 -13.20 -27.23
CA PRO A 335 12.67 -14.48 -27.67
C PRO A 335 13.77 -14.14 -28.69
N LYS A 336 14.95 -14.78 -28.62
CA LYS A 336 15.90 -14.67 -29.73
C LYS A 336 15.12 -15.12 -30.97
N PRO A 337 15.08 -14.34 -32.07
CA PRO A 337 14.55 -14.88 -33.32
C PRO A 337 15.30 -16.20 -33.53
N ARG A 338 14.56 -17.29 -33.79
CA ARG A 338 15.18 -18.53 -34.25
C ARG A 338 16.03 -18.08 -35.43
N LEU A 339 17.35 -18.07 -35.25
CA LEU A 339 18.28 -17.76 -36.33
C LEU A 339 17.82 -18.65 -37.46
N GLU A 340 17.24 -18.04 -38.51
CA GLU A 340 16.94 -18.77 -39.73
C GLU A 340 18.26 -19.42 -40.08
N ARG A 341 18.29 -20.76 -40.01
CA ARG A 341 19.50 -21.52 -40.27
C ARG A 341 20.05 -20.97 -41.59
N PRO A 342 21.25 -20.36 -41.62
CA PRO A 342 21.81 -19.91 -42.87
C PRO A 342 21.83 -21.14 -43.77
N ARG A 343 21.08 -21.11 -44.89
CA ARG A 343 20.77 -22.30 -45.69
C ARG A 343 22.02 -22.99 -46.25
N ASP A 344 23.19 -22.37 -46.16
CA ASP A 344 24.43 -22.80 -46.82
C ASP A 344 25.64 -23.00 -45.89
N VAL A 345 25.49 -23.03 -44.55
CA VAL A 345 26.62 -23.34 -43.65
C VAL A 345 26.58 -24.82 -43.27
N GLY A 346 27.62 -25.55 -43.66
CA GLY A 346 27.77 -27.00 -43.48
C GLY A 346 27.47 -27.49 -42.06
N ALA A 347 26.87 -28.67 -41.98
CA ALA A 347 26.24 -29.23 -40.78
C ALA A 347 27.14 -29.46 -39.55
N THR A 348 28.45 -29.21 -39.64
CA THR A 348 29.42 -29.56 -38.59
C THR A 348 29.81 -28.42 -37.64
N ASP A 349 29.59 -27.15 -38.00
CA ASP A 349 29.95 -25.99 -37.13
C ASP A 349 28.74 -25.35 -36.41
N VAL A 350 27.54 -25.91 -36.60
CA VAL A 350 26.28 -25.30 -36.14
C VAL A 350 25.92 -25.68 -34.69
N GLU A 351 26.54 -26.71 -34.11
CA GLU A 351 26.23 -27.15 -32.74
C GLU A 351 26.75 -26.20 -31.64
N GLN A 352 27.78 -25.38 -31.91
CA GLN A 352 28.30 -24.42 -30.92
C GLN A 352 27.59 -23.05 -30.94
N LEU A 353 26.85 -22.72 -32.01
CA LEU A 353 26.14 -21.44 -32.15
C LEU A 353 24.69 -21.48 -31.65
N GLY A 354 24.21 -22.67 -31.27
CA GLY A 354 22.82 -22.95 -30.91
C GLY A 354 22.45 -22.80 -29.44
N GLN A 355 23.30 -22.24 -28.57
CA GLN A 355 22.87 -22.03 -27.18
C GLN A 355 21.72 -21.01 -27.10
N PRO A 356 20.55 -21.39 -26.54
CA PRO A 356 19.41 -20.50 -26.44
C PRO A 356 19.77 -19.28 -25.57
N VAL A 357 19.27 -18.09 -25.92
CA VAL A 357 19.49 -16.83 -25.16
C VAL A 357 19.19 -16.98 -23.69
N ILE A 358 18.23 -17.84 -23.39
CA ILE A 358 17.84 -18.27 -22.08
C ILE A 358 19.06 -18.77 -21.27
N ALA A 359 19.93 -19.61 -21.85
CA ALA A 359 21.14 -20.10 -21.18
C ALA A 359 22.17 -19.00 -20.87
N HIS A 360 22.23 -17.93 -21.67
CA HIS A 360 23.09 -16.77 -21.39
C HIS A 360 22.47 -15.84 -20.34
N GLN A 361 21.14 -15.71 -20.31
CA GLN A 361 20.41 -15.01 -19.25
C GLN A 361 20.55 -15.74 -17.90
N ARG A 362 20.54 -17.08 -17.91
CA ARG A 362 20.82 -17.93 -16.73
C ARG A 362 22.10 -17.45 -16.03
N CYS A 363 23.23 -17.45 -16.74
CA CYS A 363 24.53 -17.13 -16.16
C CYS A 363 24.58 -15.75 -15.50
N GLN A 364 23.85 -14.76 -16.01
CA GLN A 364 24.03 -13.38 -15.57
C GLN A 364 23.27 -13.05 -14.30
N TRP A 365 22.03 -13.51 -14.16
CA TRP A 365 21.32 -13.32 -12.89
C TRP A 365 21.92 -14.17 -11.77
N ILE A 366 22.41 -15.37 -12.09
CA ILE A 366 23.17 -16.19 -11.14
C ILE A 366 24.39 -15.42 -10.67
N GLN A 367 25.23 -14.94 -11.60
CA GLN A 367 26.38 -14.10 -11.26
C GLN A 367 25.98 -12.88 -10.44
N ALA A 368 24.81 -12.27 -10.73
CA ALA A 368 24.33 -11.10 -10.01
C ALA A 368 24.24 -11.32 -8.50
N PHE A 369 23.62 -12.43 -8.13
CA PHE A 369 23.33 -12.75 -6.74
C PHE A 369 24.53 -13.44 -6.06
N ASP A 370 25.34 -14.19 -6.82
CA ASP A 370 26.42 -15.04 -6.27
C ASP A 370 27.62 -14.19 -5.81
N TYR A 371 27.86 -13.06 -6.47
CA TYR A 371 28.97 -12.16 -6.13
C TYR A 371 28.73 -11.28 -4.88
N THR A 372 27.57 -11.34 -4.23
CA THR A 372 27.22 -10.33 -3.23
C THR A 372 26.45 -10.85 -2.03
N THR A 373 27.17 -11.16 -0.95
CA THR A 373 26.65 -11.21 0.43
C THR A 373 26.16 -9.85 0.97
N ARG A 374 26.11 -8.80 0.12
CA ARG A 374 25.84 -7.40 0.48
C ARG A 374 24.59 -6.82 -0.19
N VAL A 375 23.81 -7.61 -0.92
CA VAL A 375 22.58 -7.12 -1.57
C VAL A 375 21.56 -6.74 -0.48
N GLN A 376 21.02 -5.52 -0.54
CA GLN A 376 19.91 -5.06 0.34
C GLN A 376 18.54 -5.15 -0.33
N LEU A 377 18.44 -5.88 -1.44
CA LEU A 377 17.23 -6.07 -2.22
C LEU A 377 16.19 -6.83 -1.41
N SER A 378 15.09 -6.17 -1.07
CA SER A 378 13.99 -6.76 -0.29
C SER A 378 12.85 -7.31 -1.16
N PHE A 379 12.72 -6.77 -2.37
CA PHE A 379 11.69 -7.13 -3.33
C PHE A 379 12.28 -7.25 -4.73
N PHE A 380 11.96 -8.36 -5.39
CA PHE A 380 12.30 -8.65 -6.77
C PHE A 380 11.08 -9.18 -7.51
N ALA A 381 10.70 -8.54 -8.62
CA ALA A 381 9.61 -9.02 -9.48
C ALA A 381 10.10 -9.29 -10.90
N LEU A 382 9.67 -10.40 -11.48
CA LEU A 382 10.09 -10.87 -12.80
C LEU A 382 8.93 -11.57 -13.52
N ASP A 383 8.67 -11.15 -14.75
CA ASP A 383 7.87 -11.94 -15.70
C ASP A 383 8.73 -13.08 -16.26
N ILE A 384 8.29 -14.32 -16.04
CA ILE A 384 8.97 -15.54 -16.47
C ILE A 384 8.35 -16.15 -17.73
N GLU A 385 7.47 -15.43 -18.42
CA GLU A 385 6.92 -15.86 -19.71
C GLU A 385 8.06 -16.22 -20.68
N GLY A 386 8.09 -17.49 -21.08
CA GLY A 386 9.11 -18.03 -22.00
C GLY A 386 10.38 -18.57 -21.33
N LEU A 387 10.55 -18.47 -20.00
CA LEU A 387 11.63 -19.14 -19.28
C LEU A 387 11.30 -20.63 -19.07
N GLU A 388 12.33 -21.48 -19.14
CA GLU A 388 12.25 -22.87 -18.73
C GLU A 388 12.49 -23.01 -17.21
N PRO A 389 11.86 -23.99 -16.54
CA PRO A 389 12.05 -24.22 -15.09
C PRO A 389 13.52 -24.41 -14.69
N GLU A 390 14.31 -25.07 -15.53
CA GLU A 390 15.75 -25.28 -15.27
C GLU A 390 16.56 -23.97 -15.31
N ASP A 391 16.02 -22.89 -15.90
CA ASP A 391 16.64 -21.57 -15.83
C ASP A 391 16.37 -20.88 -14.51
N LEU A 392 15.21 -21.18 -13.92
CA LEU A 392 14.76 -20.58 -12.67
C LEU A 392 15.53 -21.15 -11.48
N ARG A 393 15.96 -22.42 -11.56
CA ARG A 393 16.64 -23.12 -10.47
C ARG A 393 17.90 -22.42 -9.99
N PRO A 394 18.86 -22.08 -10.86
CA PRO A 394 20.02 -21.34 -10.43
C PRO A 394 19.66 -19.95 -9.88
N LEU A 395 18.71 -19.23 -10.52
CA LEU A 395 18.25 -17.91 -10.04
C LEU A 395 17.74 -17.98 -8.60
N LEU A 396 16.89 -18.97 -8.28
CA LEU A 396 16.33 -19.14 -6.94
C LEU A 396 17.35 -19.67 -5.93
N ASN A 397 18.27 -20.55 -6.36
CA ASN A 397 19.39 -21.00 -5.52
C ASN A 397 20.30 -19.84 -5.12
N THR A 398 20.44 -18.82 -5.96
CA THR A 398 21.20 -17.64 -5.58
C THR A 398 20.34 -16.60 -4.86
N ALA A 399 19.04 -16.54 -5.11
CA ALA A 399 18.13 -15.66 -4.38
C ALA A 399 17.97 -16.07 -2.90
N VAL A 400 18.02 -17.37 -2.58
CA VAL A 400 17.90 -17.86 -1.20
C VAL A 400 19.06 -17.42 -0.31
N THR A 401 20.26 -17.25 -0.89
CA THR A 401 21.45 -16.79 -0.16
C THR A 401 21.40 -15.30 0.18
N VAL A 402 20.46 -14.55 -0.41
CA VAL A 402 20.22 -13.14 -0.09
C VAL A 402 19.21 -13.03 1.06
N GLU A 403 19.70 -12.89 2.28
CA GLU A 403 18.86 -12.77 3.49
C GLU A 403 17.91 -11.57 3.48
N SER A 404 18.32 -10.47 2.85
CA SER A 404 17.51 -9.25 2.75
C SER A 404 16.29 -9.42 1.86
N LEU A 405 16.30 -10.40 0.95
CA LEU A 405 15.25 -10.65 -0.04
C LEU A 405 14.05 -11.33 0.62
N LYS A 406 13.03 -10.53 0.90
CA LYS A 406 11.79 -10.97 1.57
C LYS A 406 10.76 -11.52 0.60
N THR A 407 10.74 -11.02 -0.64
CA THR A 407 9.73 -11.40 -1.62
C THR A 407 10.30 -11.47 -3.02
N VAL A 408 10.04 -12.60 -3.69
CA VAL A 408 10.26 -12.82 -5.11
C VAL A 408 8.89 -13.01 -5.76
N SER A 409 8.56 -12.16 -6.72
CA SER A 409 7.28 -12.16 -7.41
C SER A 409 7.50 -12.64 -8.85
N LEU A 410 6.88 -13.76 -9.21
CA LEU A 410 6.97 -14.37 -10.53
C LEU A 410 5.63 -14.21 -11.25
N SER A 411 5.61 -13.60 -12.42
CA SER A 411 4.42 -13.46 -13.26
C SER A 411 4.58 -14.24 -14.56
N GLY A 412 3.48 -14.47 -15.28
CA GLY A 412 3.51 -15.09 -16.61
C GLY A 412 3.91 -16.57 -16.61
N VAL A 413 3.54 -17.36 -15.59
CA VAL A 413 3.94 -18.77 -15.50
C VAL A 413 3.02 -19.67 -16.34
N PRO A 414 3.51 -20.35 -17.39
CA PRO A 414 2.71 -21.32 -18.12
C PRO A 414 2.39 -22.54 -17.24
N LEU A 415 1.15 -23.03 -17.27
CA LEU A 415 0.70 -24.10 -16.39
C LEU A 415 1.42 -25.44 -16.65
N ASP A 416 1.79 -25.73 -17.89
CA ASP A 416 2.64 -26.87 -18.28
C ASP A 416 4.02 -26.83 -17.62
N LYS A 417 4.47 -25.64 -17.24
CA LYS A 417 5.73 -25.44 -16.50
C LYS A 417 5.54 -25.32 -15.00
N LEU A 418 4.31 -25.17 -14.50
CA LEU A 418 4.03 -24.88 -13.10
C LEU A 418 4.56 -25.96 -12.15
N LYS A 419 4.38 -27.26 -12.48
CA LYS A 419 4.92 -28.37 -11.68
C LYS A 419 6.42 -28.25 -11.49
N ALA A 420 7.14 -28.05 -12.58
CA ALA A 420 8.58 -27.93 -12.57
C ALA A 420 9.05 -26.65 -11.86
N VAL A 421 8.38 -25.51 -12.08
CA VAL A 421 8.64 -24.25 -11.35
C VAL A 421 8.44 -24.42 -9.84
N CYS A 422 7.33 -25.03 -9.40
CA CYS A 422 7.09 -25.32 -7.98
C CYS A 422 8.10 -26.32 -7.41
N GLY A 423 8.49 -27.33 -8.19
CA GLY A 423 9.56 -28.27 -7.82
C GLY A 423 10.87 -27.53 -7.54
N VAL A 424 11.25 -26.63 -8.43
CA VAL A 424 12.42 -25.77 -8.28
C VAL A 424 12.32 -24.84 -7.06
N ILE A 425 11.17 -24.18 -6.83
CA ILE A 425 10.96 -23.32 -5.66
C ILE A 425 11.11 -24.11 -4.35
N ARG A 426 10.62 -25.36 -4.33
CA ARG A 426 10.73 -26.25 -3.17
C ARG A 426 12.17 -26.70 -2.95
N GLU A 427 12.85 -27.17 -4.01
CA GLU A 427 14.24 -27.63 -3.96
C GLU A 427 15.21 -26.52 -3.53
N THR A 428 14.92 -25.27 -3.90
CA THR A 428 15.71 -24.09 -3.52
C THR A 428 15.36 -23.54 -2.12
N GLY A 429 14.36 -24.09 -1.43
CA GLY A 429 13.92 -23.61 -0.11
C GLY A 429 13.18 -22.26 -0.12
N MET A 430 12.79 -21.76 -1.30
CA MET A 430 12.27 -20.40 -1.48
C MET A 430 10.74 -20.27 -1.31
N GLY A 431 10.03 -21.34 -0.94
CA GLY A 431 8.56 -21.36 -0.88
C GLY A 431 7.93 -20.25 -0.02
N GLY A 432 8.53 -19.90 1.12
CA GLY A 432 8.03 -18.81 1.97
C GLY A 432 8.24 -17.39 1.42
N ARG A 433 9.11 -17.23 0.42
CA ARG A 433 9.53 -15.94 -0.16
C ARG A 433 9.00 -15.74 -1.58
N VAL A 434 8.74 -16.81 -2.34
CA VAL A 434 8.26 -16.74 -3.72
C VAL A 434 6.73 -16.66 -3.78
N ARG A 435 6.22 -15.76 -4.61
CA ARG A 435 4.82 -15.60 -4.96
C ARG A 435 4.69 -15.71 -6.47
N ILE A 436 3.72 -16.49 -6.93
CA ILE A 436 3.33 -16.54 -8.34
C ILE A 436 2.14 -15.61 -8.51
N GLU A 437 2.33 -14.48 -9.17
CA GLU A 437 1.29 -13.47 -9.36
C GLU A 437 0.25 -13.91 -10.40
N ASP A 438 0.70 -14.52 -11.50
CA ASP A 438 -0.19 -15.01 -12.56
C ASP A 438 0.36 -16.29 -13.20
N ALA A 439 -0.48 -17.32 -13.24
CA ALA A 439 -0.24 -18.57 -13.96
C ALA A 439 -1.33 -18.77 -15.02
N TYR A 440 -0.95 -19.14 -16.25
CA TYR A 440 -1.90 -19.21 -17.37
C TYR A 440 -1.81 -20.52 -18.16
N PHE A 441 -2.93 -20.89 -18.80
CA PHE A 441 -3.03 -22.12 -19.58
C PHE A 441 -2.49 -21.99 -21.00
N VAL A 442 -1.60 -22.92 -21.37
CA VAL A 442 -1.09 -23.07 -22.76
C VAL A 442 -1.58 -24.38 -23.38
N ASN A 443 -1.56 -25.50 -22.65
CA ASN A 443 -1.93 -26.83 -23.17
C ASN A 443 -2.64 -27.68 -22.09
N SER A 444 -3.57 -28.55 -22.49
CA SER A 444 -4.30 -29.48 -21.63
C SER A 444 -3.48 -30.65 -21.10
N SER A 445 -2.33 -30.99 -21.70
CA SER A 445 -1.49 -32.12 -21.23
C SER A 445 -0.80 -31.86 -19.89
N ALA A 446 -0.53 -30.59 -19.55
CA ALA A 446 0.06 -30.07 -18.32
C ALA A 446 -0.60 -30.54 -17.00
N ILE A 447 -1.79 -31.09 -17.13
CA ILE A 447 -2.76 -31.18 -16.06
C ILE A 447 -2.64 -32.51 -15.31
N ALA A 448 -2.38 -33.61 -16.02
CA ALA A 448 -2.12 -34.91 -15.40
C ALA A 448 -0.94 -34.79 -14.42
N ASP A 449 0.07 -34.01 -14.83
CA ASP A 449 1.24 -33.70 -14.04
C ASP A 449 0.94 -33.01 -12.70
N LEU A 450 -0.02 -32.09 -12.67
CA LEU A 450 -0.40 -31.36 -11.45
C LEU A 450 -1.23 -32.20 -10.47
N GLN A 451 -1.96 -33.21 -10.95
CA GLN A 451 -2.76 -34.10 -10.08
C GLN A 451 -1.86 -34.95 -9.18
N GLU A 452 -0.67 -35.27 -9.66
CA GLU A 452 0.34 -36.02 -8.92
C GLU A 452 1.16 -35.14 -7.95
N PHE A 453 0.92 -33.82 -7.91
CA PHE A 453 1.81 -32.87 -7.22
C PHE A 453 1.14 -31.86 -6.26
N PRO A 454 0.22 -32.31 -5.37
CA PRO A 454 -0.49 -31.41 -4.47
C PRO A 454 0.41 -30.75 -3.41
N GLU A 455 1.47 -31.45 -2.97
CA GLU A 455 2.36 -30.95 -1.91
C GLU A 455 3.17 -29.72 -2.33
N ALA A 456 3.64 -29.62 -3.57
CA ALA A 456 4.46 -28.48 -3.98
C ALA A 456 3.64 -27.22 -4.27
N LEU A 457 2.37 -27.37 -4.62
CA LEU A 457 1.46 -26.22 -4.76
C LEU A 457 1.11 -25.63 -3.39
N SER A 458 1.32 -26.40 -2.32
CA SER A 458 1.23 -25.84 -0.99
C SER A 458 2.39 -24.92 -0.64
N THR A 459 3.57 -25.07 -1.22
CA THR A 459 4.72 -24.28 -0.79
C THR A 459 4.73 -22.86 -1.36
N VAL A 460 3.91 -22.57 -2.38
CA VAL A 460 3.95 -21.31 -3.14
C VAL A 460 2.60 -20.60 -3.09
N ALA A 461 2.61 -19.31 -2.78
CA ALA A 461 1.40 -18.49 -2.87
C ALA A 461 1.12 -18.16 -4.35
N ILE A 462 0.04 -18.71 -4.90
CA ILE A 462 -0.47 -18.35 -6.22
C ILE A 462 -1.59 -17.32 -6.05
N ARG A 463 -1.47 -16.20 -6.77
CA ARG A 463 -2.42 -15.08 -6.70
C ARG A 463 -3.42 -15.06 -7.85
N SER A 464 -3.09 -15.58 -9.02
CA SER A 464 -4.03 -15.62 -10.13
C SER A 464 -3.79 -16.85 -11.00
N PHE A 465 -4.89 -17.48 -11.41
CA PHE A 465 -4.92 -18.43 -12.52
C PHE A 465 -5.71 -17.77 -13.65
N THR A 466 -5.25 -17.86 -14.90
CA THR A 466 -6.00 -17.31 -16.03
C THR A 466 -6.21 -18.39 -17.08
N GLU A 467 -7.47 -18.78 -17.29
CA GLU A 467 -7.84 -19.84 -18.22
C GLU A 467 -8.33 -19.30 -19.57
N ARG A 468 -7.90 -19.94 -20.66
CA ARG A 468 -8.34 -19.61 -22.04
C ARG A 468 -9.17 -20.70 -22.73
N THR A 469 -9.29 -21.92 -22.18
CA THR A 469 -9.88 -23.07 -22.90
C THR A 469 -10.77 -23.97 -22.03
N PRO A 470 -12.07 -24.18 -22.31
CA PRO A 470 -13.04 -24.85 -21.42
C PRO A 470 -12.67 -26.24 -20.85
N ARG A 471 -11.79 -27.02 -21.51
CA ARG A 471 -11.31 -28.32 -21.00
C ARG A 471 -10.31 -28.19 -19.85
N ALA A 472 -9.58 -27.08 -19.78
CA ALA A 472 -8.67 -26.80 -18.69
C ALA A 472 -9.43 -26.58 -17.37
N PHE A 473 -10.63 -25.98 -17.44
CA PHE A 473 -11.46 -25.66 -16.30
C PHE A 473 -11.86 -26.85 -15.45
N GLU A 474 -12.38 -27.91 -16.07
CA GLU A 474 -12.80 -29.14 -15.39
C GLU A 474 -11.69 -29.65 -14.47
N LEU A 475 -10.46 -29.52 -14.96
CA LEU A 475 -9.31 -30.06 -14.30
C LEU A 475 -8.69 -29.09 -13.30
N VAL A 476 -8.72 -27.76 -13.55
CA VAL A 476 -8.39 -26.74 -12.52
C VAL A 476 -9.27 -26.93 -11.30
N VAL A 477 -10.55 -27.18 -11.51
CA VAL A 477 -11.50 -27.37 -10.43
C VAL A 477 -11.25 -28.64 -9.63
N ARG A 478 -10.94 -29.75 -10.32
CA ARG A 478 -10.53 -30.99 -9.66
C ARG A 478 -9.22 -30.82 -8.87
N LEU A 479 -8.28 -30.05 -9.41
CA LEU A 479 -7.00 -29.75 -8.79
C LEU A 479 -7.11 -28.78 -7.62
N ALA A 480 -8.02 -27.81 -7.69
CA ALA A 480 -8.27 -26.81 -6.66
C ALA A 480 -8.62 -27.47 -5.33
N CYS A 481 -9.32 -28.60 -5.33
CA CYS A 481 -9.58 -29.42 -4.13
C CYS A 481 -8.30 -29.78 -3.33
N PHE A 482 -7.13 -29.80 -3.98
CA PHE A 482 -5.84 -30.06 -3.34
C PHE A 482 -5.04 -28.80 -3.01
N TRP A 483 -5.52 -27.62 -3.40
CA TRP A 483 -4.79 -26.36 -3.34
C TRP A 483 -5.17 -25.52 -2.13
N TYR A 484 -4.79 -25.99 -0.94
CA TYR A 484 -5.11 -25.32 0.31
C TYR A 484 -4.34 -24.01 0.54
N ARG A 485 -3.44 -23.57 -0.35
CA ARG A 485 -2.70 -22.28 -0.24
C ARG A 485 -3.00 -21.27 -1.35
N VAL A 486 -3.95 -21.55 -2.25
CA VAL A 486 -4.35 -20.57 -3.27
C VAL A 486 -5.09 -19.42 -2.60
N SER A 487 -4.47 -18.25 -2.61
CA SER A 487 -5.01 -17.05 -1.98
C SER A 487 -5.93 -16.27 -2.91
N ALA A 488 -5.79 -16.45 -4.21
CA ALA A 488 -6.63 -15.80 -5.18
C ALA A 488 -6.77 -16.63 -6.46
N LEU A 489 -7.99 -16.70 -6.98
CA LEU A 489 -8.39 -17.56 -8.08
C LEU A 489 -9.14 -16.72 -9.10
N ASN A 490 -8.69 -16.76 -10.35
CA ASN A 490 -9.39 -16.14 -11.47
C ASN A 490 -9.79 -17.24 -12.45
N LEU A 491 -11.03 -17.22 -12.93
CA LEU A 491 -11.63 -18.31 -13.66
C LEU A 491 -12.53 -17.76 -14.75
N ARG A 492 -12.46 -18.37 -15.93
CA ARG A 492 -13.34 -18.04 -17.05
C ARG A 492 -14.38 -19.15 -17.22
N LEU A 493 -15.61 -18.91 -16.80
CA LEU A 493 -16.69 -19.91 -16.80
C LEU A 493 -17.39 -19.97 -18.16
N ALA A 494 -17.15 -21.03 -18.91
CA ALA A 494 -17.93 -21.34 -20.11
C ALA A 494 -19.25 -22.04 -19.78
N GLN A 495 -20.26 -21.87 -20.64
CA GLN A 495 -21.56 -22.53 -20.49
C GLN A 495 -21.44 -24.05 -20.37
N SER A 496 -20.49 -24.66 -21.08
CA SER A 496 -20.23 -26.10 -21.04
C SER A 496 -19.85 -26.59 -19.64
N ILE A 497 -19.16 -25.77 -18.86
CA ILE A 497 -18.74 -26.07 -17.49
C ILE A 497 -19.93 -26.07 -16.54
N LEU A 498 -20.81 -25.07 -16.66
CA LEU A 498 -22.02 -24.98 -15.83
C LEU A 498 -23.01 -26.11 -16.15
N SER A 499 -22.89 -26.68 -17.35
CA SER A 499 -23.71 -27.81 -17.81
C SER A 499 -23.11 -29.16 -17.42
N ASP A 500 -21.81 -29.24 -17.16
CA ASP A 500 -21.14 -30.45 -16.69
C ASP A 500 -21.28 -30.61 -15.17
N VAL A 501 -22.26 -31.41 -14.75
CA VAL A 501 -22.63 -31.59 -13.33
C VAL A 501 -21.46 -32.01 -12.44
N PRO A 502 -20.58 -32.98 -12.84
CA PRO A 502 -19.43 -33.36 -12.02
C PRO A 502 -18.44 -32.22 -11.80
N THR A 503 -18.04 -31.51 -12.86
CA THR A 503 -17.14 -30.34 -12.76
C THR A 503 -17.76 -29.24 -11.92
N PHE A 504 -19.02 -28.89 -12.21
CA PHE A 504 -19.73 -27.85 -11.49
C PHE A 504 -19.83 -28.16 -9.99
N ARG A 505 -20.14 -29.41 -9.63
CA ARG A 505 -20.17 -29.86 -8.23
C ARG A 505 -18.80 -29.79 -7.56
N ALA A 506 -17.73 -30.20 -8.26
CA ALA A 506 -16.38 -30.10 -7.73
C ALA A 506 -15.98 -28.64 -7.47
N LEU A 507 -16.38 -27.71 -8.34
CA LEU A 507 -16.14 -26.27 -8.17
C LEU A 507 -16.87 -25.76 -6.93
N CYS A 508 -18.16 -26.07 -6.81
CA CYS A 508 -18.98 -25.73 -5.67
C CYS A 508 -18.39 -26.25 -4.36
N ASN A 509 -17.94 -27.51 -4.33
CA ASN A 509 -17.31 -28.10 -3.16
C ASN A 509 -16.02 -27.36 -2.78
N TYR A 510 -15.10 -27.14 -3.73
CA TYR A 510 -13.87 -26.39 -3.49
C TYR A 510 -14.17 -24.98 -2.97
N LEU A 511 -15.04 -24.25 -3.66
CA LEU A 511 -15.40 -22.90 -3.26
C LEU A 511 -15.98 -22.85 -1.86
N SER A 512 -16.72 -23.87 -1.41
CA SER A 512 -17.27 -23.90 -0.05
C SER A 512 -16.24 -24.21 1.05
N THR A 513 -15.16 -24.93 0.73
CA THR A 513 -14.19 -25.45 1.72
C THR A 513 -12.84 -24.74 1.71
N ALA A 514 -12.54 -23.94 0.67
CA ALA A 514 -11.24 -23.27 0.50
C ALA A 514 -11.01 -22.15 1.53
N ASN A 515 -10.40 -22.48 2.67
CA ASN A 515 -10.13 -21.56 3.79
C ASN A 515 -9.02 -20.51 3.51
N SER A 516 -8.21 -20.72 2.48
CA SER A 516 -7.13 -19.83 2.06
C SER A 516 -7.54 -18.87 0.95
N LEU A 517 -8.61 -19.16 0.22
CA LEU A 517 -9.07 -18.38 -0.92
C LEU A 517 -9.61 -17.02 -0.45
N ARG A 518 -8.82 -15.96 -0.66
CA ARG A 518 -9.14 -14.58 -0.30
C ARG A 518 -9.75 -13.77 -1.43
N ALA A 519 -9.34 -14.01 -2.68
CA ALA A 519 -9.94 -13.34 -3.83
C ALA A 519 -10.46 -14.34 -4.87
N LEU A 520 -11.67 -14.12 -5.34
CA LEU A 520 -12.30 -14.92 -6.37
C LEU A 520 -12.73 -14.00 -7.51
N SER A 521 -12.24 -14.26 -8.71
CA SER A 521 -12.66 -13.60 -9.94
C SER A 521 -13.26 -14.64 -10.87
N LEU A 522 -14.55 -14.55 -11.14
CA LEU A 522 -15.21 -15.35 -12.14
C LEU A 522 -15.55 -14.43 -13.31
N THR A 523 -15.29 -14.89 -14.53
CA THR A 523 -15.66 -14.21 -15.77
C THR A 523 -16.48 -15.16 -16.63
N GLY A 524 -17.73 -14.86 -16.92
CA GLY A 524 -18.53 -15.65 -17.86
C GLY A 524 -17.94 -15.61 -19.27
N CYS A 525 -18.02 -16.73 -19.99
CA CYS A 525 -17.84 -16.84 -21.43
C CYS A 525 -19.22 -17.01 -22.05
N GLY A 526 -19.80 -15.93 -22.51
CA GLY A 526 -21.07 -15.94 -23.20
C GLY A 526 -20.88 -15.08 -24.42
N ASP A 527 -21.14 -15.70 -25.55
CA ASP A 527 -21.51 -14.98 -26.72
C ASP A 527 -22.81 -14.21 -26.36
N PRO A 528 -22.85 -12.87 -26.47
CA PRO A 528 -24.05 -12.09 -26.19
C PRO A 528 -25.28 -12.61 -26.97
N ASP A 529 -25.08 -13.27 -28.11
CA ASP A 529 -26.16 -13.85 -28.91
C ASP A 529 -26.69 -15.17 -28.32
N LEU A 530 -25.84 -15.98 -27.68
CA LEU A 530 -26.24 -17.22 -26.98
C LEU A 530 -26.93 -16.95 -25.62
N GLY A 531 -26.67 -15.80 -24.99
CA GLY A 531 -27.27 -15.41 -23.70
C GLY A 531 -28.80 -15.43 -23.69
N ARG A 532 -29.45 -15.28 -24.86
CA ARG A 532 -30.91 -15.38 -24.99
C ARG A 532 -31.46 -16.81 -24.87
N THR A 533 -30.70 -17.81 -25.29
CA THR A 533 -31.14 -19.23 -25.28
C THR A 533 -31.02 -19.91 -23.91
N VAL A 534 -30.21 -19.37 -23.00
CA VAL A 534 -29.87 -19.99 -21.70
C VAL A 534 -30.87 -19.63 -20.58
N ARG A 535 -31.87 -18.78 -20.84
CA ARG A 535 -32.87 -18.34 -19.84
C ARG A 535 -33.62 -19.48 -19.13
N SER A 536 -33.63 -20.69 -19.68
CA SER A 536 -34.34 -21.85 -19.12
C SER A 536 -33.54 -22.67 -18.09
N ALA A 537 -32.24 -22.47 -17.94
CA ALA A 537 -31.39 -23.33 -17.10
C ALA A 537 -31.03 -22.71 -15.73
N GLY A 538 -31.87 -21.87 -15.12
CA GLY A 538 -31.51 -21.01 -13.97
C GLY A 538 -30.97 -21.63 -12.66
N ARG A 539 -30.86 -22.97 -12.54
CA ARG A 539 -30.44 -23.67 -11.30
C ARG A 539 -28.95 -23.71 -10.94
N PRO A 540 -27.95 -23.66 -11.84
CA PRO A 540 -26.55 -23.78 -11.46
C PRO A 540 -26.04 -22.50 -10.78
N TYR A 541 -26.51 -21.31 -11.18
CA TYR A 541 -26.02 -20.07 -10.57
C TYR A 541 -26.40 -19.93 -9.09
N SER A 542 -27.61 -20.32 -8.68
CA SER A 542 -28.01 -20.25 -7.26
C SER A 542 -27.11 -21.09 -6.37
N VAL A 543 -26.80 -22.32 -6.79
CA VAL A 543 -25.89 -23.23 -6.06
C VAL A 543 -24.48 -22.66 -6.01
N LEU A 544 -23.98 -22.10 -7.13
CA LEU A 544 -22.66 -21.48 -7.17
C LEU A 544 -22.55 -20.31 -6.18
N LEU A 545 -23.52 -19.40 -6.21
CA LEU A 545 -23.58 -18.24 -5.32
C LEU A 545 -23.69 -18.65 -3.87
N GLU A 546 -24.53 -19.64 -3.55
CA GLU A 546 -24.66 -20.19 -2.20
C GLU A 546 -23.30 -20.69 -1.67
N MET A 547 -22.54 -21.43 -2.48
CA MET A 547 -21.22 -21.94 -2.05
C MET A 547 -20.18 -20.84 -1.90
N ILE A 548 -20.21 -19.80 -2.76
CA ILE A 548 -19.33 -18.63 -2.62
C ILE A 548 -19.59 -17.94 -1.28
N PHE A 549 -20.85 -17.71 -0.90
CA PHE A 549 -21.18 -17.01 0.34
C PHE A 549 -21.08 -17.88 1.60
N LYS A 550 -21.10 -19.21 1.47
CA LYS A 550 -20.72 -20.12 2.57
C LYS A 550 -19.23 -20.00 2.92
N ASN A 551 -18.38 -19.59 1.98
CA ASN A 551 -16.96 -19.43 2.23
C ASN A 551 -16.63 -18.10 2.91
N SER A 552 -16.37 -18.18 4.21
CA SER A 552 -15.96 -17.04 5.05
C SER A 552 -14.53 -16.55 4.80
N ALA A 553 -13.73 -17.25 4.00
CA ALA A 553 -12.38 -16.85 3.65
C ALA A 553 -12.33 -15.81 2.52
N ILE A 554 -13.32 -15.81 1.63
CA ILE A 554 -13.39 -14.91 0.47
C ILE A 554 -13.66 -13.47 0.95
N ARG A 555 -12.75 -12.58 0.55
CA ARG A 555 -12.73 -11.14 0.86
C ARG A 555 -12.91 -10.28 -0.37
N ALA A 556 -12.45 -10.72 -1.52
CA ALA A 556 -12.63 -10.02 -2.77
C ALA A 556 -13.39 -10.92 -3.75
N LEU A 557 -14.51 -10.43 -4.27
CA LEU A 557 -15.32 -11.15 -5.25
C LEU A 557 -15.49 -10.29 -6.50
N ARG A 558 -15.11 -10.83 -7.65
CA ARG A 558 -15.33 -10.23 -8.96
C ARG A 558 -16.17 -11.19 -9.80
N LEU A 559 -17.34 -10.75 -10.25
CA LEU A 559 -18.21 -11.49 -11.15
C LEU A 559 -18.44 -10.67 -12.41
N ASN A 560 -17.75 -11.02 -13.50
CA ASN A 560 -17.81 -10.28 -14.76
C ASN A 560 -18.45 -11.12 -15.87
N GLY A 561 -19.21 -10.49 -16.76
CA GLY A 561 -19.89 -11.16 -17.86
C GLY A 561 -20.87 -12.24 -17.40
N PHE A 562 -21.63 -12.03 -16.33
CA PHE A 562 -22.68 -12.98 -15.92
C PHE A 562 -24.06 -12.43 -16.23
N HIS A 563 -24.96 -13.28 -16.73
CA HIS A 563 -26.40 -13.01 -16.74
C HIS A 563 -27.07 -13.93 -15.72
N LEU A 564 -27.27 -13.44 -14.50
CA LEU A 564 -27.83 -14.21 -13.39
C LEU A 564 -29.36 -14.36 -13.51
N GLY A 565 -30.02 -13.33 -14.05
CA GLY A 565 -31.46 -13.21 -14.02
C GLY A 565 -31.97 -12.78 -12.64
N GLU A 566 -33.25 -12.42 -12.53
CA GLU A 566 -33.76 -11.72 -11.35
C GLU A 566 -33.63 -12.51 -10.03
N ASP A 567 -33.99 -13.80 -10.01
CA ASP A 567 -33.98 -14.59 -8.78
C ASP A 567 -32.56 -14.89 -8.27
N ASN A 568 -31.63 -15.22 -9.17
CA ASN A 568 -30.22 -15.41 -8.80
C ASN A 568 -29.57 -14.09 -8.43
N LEU A 569 -29.92 -12.98 -9.08
CA LEU A 569 -29.44 -11.66 -8.71
C LEU A 569 -29.94 -11.25 -7.33
N ARG A 570 -31.20 -11.54 -7.01
CA ARG A 570 -31.77 -11.30 -5.67
C ARG A 570 -31.03 -12.12 -4.61
N SER A 571 -30.70 -13.37 -4.95
CA SER A 571 -29.91 -14.27 -4.09
C SER A 571 -28.46 -13.77 -3.93
N PHE A 572 -27.86 -13.27 -5.00
CA PHE A 572 -26.53 -12.66 -5.00
C PHE A 572 -26.49 -11.43 -4.08
N VAL A 573 -27.43 -10.51 -4.24
CA VAL A 573 -27.55 -9.30 -3.40
C VAL A 573 -27.76 -9.69 -1.93
N ALA A 574 -28.63 -10.67 -1.66
CA ALA A 574 -28.85 -11.15 -0.29
C ALA A 574 -27.55 -11.71 0.33
N GLY A 575 -26.79 -12.51 -0.43
CA GLY A 575 -25.50 -13.03 0.00
C GLY A 575 -24.45 -11.93 0.24
N VAL A 576 -24.38 -10.93 -0.65
CA VAL A 576 -23.49 -9.76 -0.48
C VAL A 576 -23.81 -9.00 0.81
N VAL A 577 -25.09 -8.71 1.04
CA VAL A 577 -25.53 -7.95 2.23
C VAL A 577 -25.28 -8.75 3.52
N ALA A 578 -25.50 -10.06 3.49
CA ALA A 578 -25.30 -10.94 4.65
C ALA A 578 -23.81 -11.28 4.92
N SER A 579 -22.92 -11.11 3.94
CA SER A 579 -21.52 -11.50 4.07
C SER A 579 -20.77 -10.66 5.12
N LYS A 580 -20.19 -11.38 6.09
CA LYS A 580 -19.29 -10.80 7.11
C LYS A 580 -17.82 -10.85 6.69
N SER A 581 -17.48 -11.49 5.57
CA SER A 581 -16.10 -11.65 5.12
C SER A 581 -15.74 -10.79 3.91
N LEU A 582 -16.73 -10.48 3.07
CA LEU A 582 -16.51 -9.77 1.81
C LEU A 582 -16.18 -8.29 2.06
N CYS A 583 -15.03 -7.87 1.56
CA CYS A 583 -14.51 -6.50 1.64
C CYS A 583 -14.50 -5.79 0.28
N GLU A 584 -14.24 -6.53 -0.80
CA GLU A 584 -14.17 -5.97 -2.14
C GLU A 584 -15.17 -6.68 -3.06
N LEU A 585 -15.95 -5.91 -3.80
CA LEU A 585 -16.96 -6.43 -4.70
C LEU A 585 -16.82 -5.79 -6.07
N SER A 586 -16.77 -6.61 -7.11
CA SER A 586 -16.85 -6.17 -8.49
C SER A 586 -17.90 -6.98 -9.21
N PHE A 587 -18.82 -6.31 -9.88
CA PHE A 587 -19.88 -6.95 -10.65
C PHE A 587 -19.91 -6.34 -12.05
N ALA A 588 -20.19 -7.16 -13.05
CA ALA A 588 -20.50 -6.70 -14.39
C ALA A 588 -21.32 -7.78 -15.09
N SER A 589 -22.56 -7.48 -15.45
CA SER A 589 -23.34 -8.22 -16.42
C SER A 589 -23.09 -7.71 -17.83
N TRP A 590 -23.25 -8.57 -18.84
CA TRP A 590 -23.34 -8.13 -20.23
C TRP A 590 -24.66 -7.40 -20.52
N ASP A 591 -25.68 -7.62 -19.70
CA ASP A 591 -26.95 -6.91 -19.78
C ASP A 591 -26.91 -5.67 -18.88
N PRO A 592 -26.85 -4.44 -19.44
CA PRO A 592 -26.86 -3.22 -18.65
C PRO A 592 -28.09 -3.10 -17.74
N ALA A 593 -29.25 -3.64 -18.16
CA ALA A 593 -30.47 -3.58 -17.34
C ALA A 593 -30.33 -4.41 -16.06
N GLU A 594 -29.57 -5.50 -16.11
CA GLU A 594 -29.28 -6.32 -14.93
C GLU A 594 -28.29 -5.62 -13.99
N ASN A 595 -27.30 -4.89 -14.53
CA ASN A 595 -26.43 -4.04 -13.72
C ASN A 595 -27.23 -2.97 -12.96
N ASP A 596 -28.21 -2.34 -13.61
CA ASP A 596 -29.09 -1.37 -12.96
C ASP A 596 -29.98 -2.03 -11.89
N MET A 597 -30.56 -3.20 -12.21
CA MET A 597 -31.35 -3.98 -11.27
C MET A 597 -30.52 -4.37 -10.04
N PHE A 598 -29.26 -4.77 -10.24
CA PHE A 598 -28.32 -5.09 -9.18
C PHE A 598 -28.10 -3.89 -8.26
N VAL A 599 -27.82 -2.72 -8.84
CA VAL A 599 -27.61 -1.48 -8.08
C VAL A 599 -28.85 -1.12 -7.26
N ARG A 600 -30.06 -1.17 -7.86
CA ARG A 600 -31.31 -0.88 -7.15
C ARG A 600 -31.56 -1.84 -5.99
N GLN A 601 -31.43 -3.15 -6.24
CA GLN A 601 -31.64 -4.16 -5.21
C GLN A 601 -30.59 -4.04 -4.09
N LEU A 602 -29.32 -3.85 -4.45
CA LEU A 602 -28.24 -3.69 -3.48
C LEU A 602 -28.49 -2.45 -2.62
N ALA A 603 -28.67 -1.27 -3.22
CA ALA A 603 -28.89 -0.01 -2.50
C ALA A 603 -30.01 -0.10 -1.45
N SER A 604 -31.13 -0.76 -1.78
CA SER A 604 -32.27 -0.92 -0.86
C SER A 604 -31.96 -1.69 0.43
N LYS A 605 -30.90 -2.51 0.43
CA LYS A 605 -30.52 -3.40 1.55
C LYS A 605 -29.11 -3.10 2.10
N PHE A 606 -28.33 -2.26 1.42
CA PHE A 606 -26.89 -2.13 1.68
C PHE A 606 -26.53 -1.29 2.91
N HIS A 607 -27.44 -0.46 3.42
CA HIS A 607 -27.18 0.46 4.54
C HIS A 607 -26.57 -0.20 5.79
N GLY A 608 -26.95 -1.45 6.07
CA GLY A 608 -26.45 -2.23 7.20
C GLY A 608 -25.11 -2.93 6.97
N ASN A 609 -24.60 -2.99 5.74
CA ASN A 609 -23.33 -3.67 5.45
C ASN A 609 -22.15 -2.86 6.02
N LYS A 610 -21.32 -3.51 6.85
CA LYS A 610 -20.16 -2.88 7.51
C LYS A 610 -18.82 -3.30 6.90
N THR A 611 -18.82 -4.30 6.02
CA THR A 611 -17.62 -5.05 5.63
C THR A 611 -17.05 -4.61 4.29
N ILE A 612 -17.92 -4.24 3.35
CA ILE A 612 -17.51 -3.85 2.00
C ILE A 612 -16.93 -2.44 2.02
N THR A 613 -15.71 -2.35 1.52
CA THR A 613 -14.81 -1.20 1.53
C THR A 613 -14.38 -0.80 0.12
N TYR A 614 -14.64 -1.66 -0.86
CA TYR A 614 -14.44 -1.35 -2.28
C TYR A 614 -15.56 -1.95 -3.12
N PHE A 615 -16.05 -1.17 -4.09
CA PHE A 615 -17.05 -1.61 -5.04
C PHE A 615 -16.71 -1.11 -6.44
N SER A 616 -16.97 -1.94 -7.45
CA SER A 616 -16.79 -1.56 -8.85
C SER A 616 -17.85 -2.22 -9.74
N LEU A 617 -18.49 -1.41 -10.58
CA LEU A 617 -19.40 -1.87 -11.62
C LEU A 617 -18.84 -1.44 -12.97
N LEU A 618 -18.57 -2.39 -13.87
CA LEU A 618 -17.89 -2.07 -15.13
C LEU A 618 -18.81 -1.43 -16.18
N ALA A 619 -20.13 -1.53 -16.01
CA ALA A 619 -21.12 -0.87 -16.85
C ALA A 619 -22.41 -0.64 -16.06
N SER A 620 -22.83 0.62 -15.86
CA SER A 620 -24.20 0.97 -15.45
C SER A 620 -24.85 1.75 -16.58
N ALA A 621 -26.16 1.61 -16.77
CA ALA A 621 -26.88 2.57 -17.59
C ALA A 621 -27.18 3.84 -16.78
N ASP A 622 -27.76 4.82 -17.47
CA ASP A 622 -28.24 6.06 -16.88
C ASP A 622 -29.51 5.76 -16.02
N GLY A 623 -29.72 6.48 -14.91
CA GLY A 623 -30.96 6.36 -14.11
C GLY A 623 -30.90 5.46 -12.85
N VAL A 624 -29.71 5.20 -12.32
CA VAL A 624 -29.50 4.56 -10.99
C VAL A 624 -28.55 5.37 -10.10
N GLU A 625 -28.45 6.69 -10.34
CA GLU A 625 -27.48 7.56 -9.69
C GLU A 625 -27.70 7.66 -8.18
N ASN A 626 -28.96 7.69 -7.74
CA ASN A 626 -29.30 7.82 -6.31
C ASN A 626 -28.98 6.53 -5.56
N GLU A 627 -29.31 5.39 -6.14
CA GLU A 627 -29.02 4.07 -5.60
C GLU A 627 -27.52 3.81 -5.56
N TRP A 628 -26.80 4.23 -6.60
CA TRP A 628 -25.33 4.17 -6.61
C TRP A 628 -24.72 5.07 -5.53
N PHE A 629 -25.24 6.29 -5.34
CA PHE A 629 -24.80 7.18 -4.26
C PHE A 629 -24.98 6.51 -2.88
N VAL A 630 -26.10 5.82 -2.65
CA VAL A 630 -26.34 5.06 -1.42
C VAL A 630 -25.24 4.01 -1.19
N ILE A 631 -24.87 3.26 -2.23
CA ILE A 631 -23.82 2.24 -2.16
C ILE A 631 -22.46 2.88 -1.84
N GLU A 632 -22.06 3.91 -2.58
CA GLU A 632 -20.80 4.64 -2.36
C GLU A 632 -20.72 5.27 -0.97
N ASN A 633 -21.84 5.79 -0.45
CA ASN A 633 -21.87 6.38 0.88
C ASN A 633 -21.61 5.33 1.98
N VAL A 634 -22.17 4.11 1.83
CA VAL A 634 -21.89 2.99 2.75
C VAL A 634 -20.42 2.57 2.66
N ILE A 635 -19.87 2.47 1.46
CA ILE A 635 -18.46 2.11 1.24
C ILE A 635 -17.52 3.16 1.83
N GLY A 636 -17.81 4.44 1.59
CA GLY A 636 -17.05 5.57 2.13
C GLY A 636 -17.05 5.57 3.65
N ARG A 637 -18.21 5.29 4.28
CA ARG A 637 -18.32 5.12 5.74
C ARG A 637 -17.43 3.97 6.23
N ASN A 638 -17.53 2.79 5.62
CA ASN A 638 -16.78 1.60 6.03
C ASN A 638 -15.26 1.82 5.87
N MET A 639 -14.83 2.46 4.78
CA MET A 639 -13.43 2.87 4.57
C MET A 639 -12.95 3.91 5.58
N GLY A 640 -13.81 4.87 5.95
CA GLY A 640 -13.52 5.83 7.01
C GLY A 640 -13.28 5.13 8.35
N HIS A 641 -14.16 4.21 8.75
CA HIS A 641 -13.96 3.42 9.96
C HIS A 641 -12.66 2.61 9.92
N LEU A 642 -12.38 1.94 8.80
CA LEU A 642 -11.16 1.16 8.62
C LEU A 642 -9.89 2.03 8.77
N THR A 643 -9.89 3.23 8.19
CA THR A 643 -8.76 4.16 8.26
C THR A 643 -8.56 4.71 9.67
N CYS A 644 -9.64 5.15 10.32
CA CYS A 644 -9.61 5.60 11.71
C CYS A 644 -9.14 4.50 12.68
N ALA A 645 -9.61 3.26 12.49
CA ALA A 645 -9.17 2.11 13.28
C ALA A 645 -7.66 1.85 13.11
N ALA A 646 -7.15 1.94 11.87
CA ALA A 646 -5.72 1.80 11.61
C ALA A 646 -4.89 2.90 12.29
N HIS A 647 -5.36 4.16 12.30
CA HIS A 647 -4.68 5.24 13.02
C HIS A 647 -4.67 5.00 14.52
N TYR A 648 -5.78 4.52 15.09
CA TYR A 648 -5.86 4.21 16.50
C TYR A 648 -4.83 3.14 16.89
N VAL A 649 -4.80 2.06 16.11
CA VAL A 649 -3.92 0.91 16.34
C VAL A 649 -2.45 1.28 16.23
N VAL A 650 -2.06 2.13 15.28
CA VAL A 650 -0.67 2.63 15.15
C VAL A 650 -0.37 3.74 16.17
N GLY A 651 -1.38 4.25 16.89
CA GLY A 651 -1.22 5.33 17.85
C GLY A 651 -1.07 6.72 17.23
N VAL A 652 -1.41 6.88 15.95
CA VAL A 652 -1.39 8.17 15.24
C VAL A 652 -2.51 9.09 15.74
N ASP A 653 -3.68 8.54 16.07
CA ASP A 653 -4.82 9.29 16.61
C ASP A 653 -5.61 8.44 17.61
N CYS A 654 -5.70 8.92 18.85
CA CYS A 654 -6.45 8.29 19.94
C CYS A 654 -7.78 8.99 20.24
N SER A 655 -8.30 9.78 19.30
CA SER A 655 -9.60 10.44 19.46
C SER A 655 -10.72 9.43 19.74
N PRO A 656 -11.78 9.82 20.48
CA PRO A 656 -12.94 8.95 20.72
C PRO A 656 -13.58 8.42 19.44
N ARG A 657 -13.46 9.16 18.34
CA ARG A 657 -13.91 8.76 17.01
C ARG A 657 -13.12 7.56 16.47
N CYS A 658 -11.80 7.57 16.64
CA CYS A 658 -10.92 6.49 16.20
C CYS A 658 -11.08 5.23 17.07
N ASP A 659 -11.28 5.39 18.38
CA ASP A 659 -11.66 4.28 19.28
C ASP A 659 -13.02 3.66 18.89
N ALA A 660 -14.04 4.48 18.67
CA ALA A 660 -15.34 4.01 18.21
C ALA A 660 -15.27 3.29 16.86
N ALA A 661 -14.43 3.78 15.93
CA ALA A 661 -14.17 3.12 14.66
C ALA A 661 -13.49 1.75 14.83
N LEU A 662 -12.52 1.63 15.75
CA LEU A 662 -11.90 0.36 16.09
C LEU A 662 -12.93 -0.63 16.64
N LYS A 663 -13.82 -0.22 17.53
CA LYS A 663 -14.91 -1.07 18.06
C LYS A 663 -15.85 -1.58 16.97
N VAL A 664 -16.10 -0.77 15.94
CA VAL A 664 -16.90 -1.19 14.77
C VAL A 664 -16.14 -2.23 13.92
N VAL A 665 -14.84 -2.00 13.71
CA VAL A 665 -13.99 -2.85 12.87
C VAL A 665 -13.62 -4.18 13.56
N SER A 666 -13.40 -4.17 14.87
CA SER A 666 -13.05 -5.36 15.67
C SER A 666 -14.15 -6.41 15.71
N GLY A 667 -15.41 -6.01 15.52
CA GLY A 667 -16.53 -6.93 15.35
C GLY A 667 -16.47 -7.79 14.07
N THR A 668 -15.48 -7.58 13.18
CA THR A 668 -15.31 -8.34 11.95
C THR A 668 -13.85 -8.71 11.67
N ASN A 669 -13.51 -10.00 11.75
CA ASN A 669 -12.17 -10.53 11.45
C ASN A 669 -11.62 -10.12 10.06
N ALA A 670 -12.49 -9.95 9.07
CA ALA A 670 -12.08 -9.49 7.73
C ALA A 670 -11.54 -8.05 7.75
N LEU A 671 -12.21 -7.14 8.46
CA LEU A 671 -11.80 -5.74 8.59
C LEU A 671 -10.54 -5.62 9.45
N MET A 672 -10.41 -6.41 10.53
CA MET A 672 -9.20 -6.39 11.36
C MET A 672 -7.94 -6.78 10.59
N LYS A 673 -8.00 -7.86 9.78
CA LYS A 673 -6.86 -8.17 8.91
C LYS A 673 -6.62 -7.08 7.86
N ARG A 674 -7.66 -6.37 7.43
CA ARG A 674 -7.50 -5.22 6.52
C ARG A 674 -6.80 -4.05 7.21
N VAL A 675 -7.04 -3.84 8.52
CA VAL A 675 -6.26 -2.90 9.34
C VAL A 675 -4.79 -3.33 9.37
N GLU A 676 -4.51 -4.60 9.66
CA GLU A 676 -3.13 -5.12 9.65
C GLU A 676 -2.43 -4.96 8.29
N GLU A 677 -3.15 -5.19 7.18
CA GLU A 677 -2.65 -4.98 5.82
C GLU A 677 -2.31 -3.49 5.58
N LEU A 678 -3.21 -2.58 5.95
CA LEU A 678 -2.96 -1.14 5.84
C LEU A 678 -1.75 -0.67 6.66
N MET A 679 -1.50 -1.31 7.80
CA MET A 679 -0.32 -1.03 8.63
C MET A 679 0.98 -1.55 8.02
N LYS A 680 0.93 -2.61 7.20
CA LYS A 680 2.11 -3.18 6.52
C LYS A 680 2.47 -2.42 5.26
N ASP A 681 1.47 -1.92 4.54
CA ASP A 681 1.64 -1.21 3.27
C ASP A 681 2.20 0.20 3.43
N ASP A 682 2.16 0.77 4.64
CA ASP A 682 2.61 2.13 4.88
C ASP A 682 3.99 2.15 5.55
N GLU A 683 5.03 2.36 4.72
CA GLU A 683 6.40 2.55 5.18
C GLU A 683 6.51 3.69 6.22
N THR A 684 5.61 4.67 6.19
CA THR A 684 5.60 5.76 7.18
C THR A 684 5.01 5.34 8.53
N MET A 685 4.06 4.40 8.55
CA MET A 685 3.47 3.86 9.78
C MET A 685 4.36 2.78 10.42
N GLY A 686 5.22 2.13 9.64
CA GLY A 686 6.19 1.15 10.13
C GLY A 686 7.18 1.70 11.16
N ASN A 687 7.49 3.01 11.10
CA ASN A 687 8.42 3.67 12.02
C ASN A 687 7.84 3.92 13.42
N PHE A 688 6.51 3.86 13.59
CA PHE A 688 5.85 4.10 14.89
C PHE A 688 5.68 2.82 15.73
N ARG A 689 6.37 1.72 15.37
CA ARG A 689 6.22 0.40 16.02
C ARG A 689 6.86 0.26 17.42
N SER A 690 7.09 1.34 18.17
CA SER A 690 7.60 1.25 19.54
C SER A 690 6.49 0.91 20.56
N THR A 691 6.39 -0.38 20.87
CA THR A 691 6.39 -0.99 22.23
C THR A 691 5.25 -0.86 23.27
N SER A 692 4.04 -0.37 22.98
CA SER A 692 2.96 -0.49 24.01
C SER A 692 1.55 -0.82 23.51
N ARG A 693 1.21 -0.50 22.25
CA ARG A 693 -0.18 -0.53 21.76
C ARG A 693 -0.54 -1.73 20.87
N VAL A 694 0.44 -2.58 20.53
CA VAL A 694 0.19 -3.90 19.93
C VAL A 694 -0.68 -4.76 20.85
N ARG A 695 -0.60 -4.56 22.17
CA ARG A 695 -1.44 -5.23 23.18
C ARG A 695 -2.95 -5.05 22.96
N TYR A 696 -3.39 -3.88 22.49
CA TYR A 696 -4.82 -3.63 22.22
C TYR A 696 -5.33 -4.38 20.99
N LEU A 697 -4.48 -4.62 19.99
CA LEU A 697 -4.83 -5.49 18.86
C LEU A 697 -5.01 -6.93 19.33
N ASP A 698 -4.08 -7.42 20.16
CA ASP A 698 -4.16 -8.77 20.71
C ASP A 698 -5.40 -8.92 21.61
N ASP A 699 -5.70 -7.94 22.47
CA ASP A 699 -6.89 -7.92 23.32
C ASP A 699 -8.20 -7.87 22.50
N ALA A 700 -8.28 -7.01 21.48
CA ALA A 700 -9.45 -6.94 20.59
C ALA A 700 -9.59 -8.21 19.73
N LEU A 701 -8.48 -8.87 19.36
CA LEU A 701 -8.48 -10.16 18.68
C LEU A 701 -8.91 -11.29 19.63
N ILE A 702 -8.50 -11.27 20.90
CA ILE A 702 -8.94 -12.21 21.94
C ILE A 702 -10.45 -12.08 22.18
N GLU A 703 -10.96 -10.85 22.30
CA GLU A 703 -12.39 -10.60 22.47
C GLU A 703 -13.21 -11.02 21.24
N SER A 704 -12.74 -10.70 20.03
CA SER A 704 -13.45 -11.05 18.79
C SER A 704 -13.34 -12.54 18.40
N SER A 705 -12.36 -13.26 18.92
CA SER A 705 -12.21 -14.71 18.74
C SER A 705 -12.99 -15.55 19.76
N GLY A 706 -13.67 -14.92 20.73
CA GLY A 706 -14.41 -15.63 21.77
C GLY A 706 -13.52 -16.23 22.86
N LEU A 707 -12.23 -15.89 22.90
CA LEU A 707 -11.26 -16.36 23.90
C LEU A 707 -11.27 -15.52 25.19
N GLY A 708 -12.29 -14.67 25.39
CA GLY A 708 -12.40 -13.78 26.54
C GLY A 708 -12.39 -14.50 27.89
N GLU A 709 -12.84 -15.75 27.95
CA GLU A 709 -12.82 -16.58 29.18
C GLU A 709 -11.41 -17.08 29.54
N CYS A 710 -10.49 -17.15 28.58
CA CYS A 710 -9.10 -17.54 28.80
C CYS A 710 -8.18 -16.35 29.07
N ARG A 711 -8.73 -15.13 29.18
CA ARG A 711 -7.98 -13.88 29.32
C ARG A 711 -7.01 -13.88 30.50
N GLU A 712 -7.40 -14.47 31.64
CA GLU A 712 -6.57 -14.57 32.84
C GLU A 712 -5.30 -15.40 32.63
N TYR A 713 -5.28 -16.29 31.64
CA TYR A 713 -4.13 -17.13 31.31
C TYR A 713 -3.34 -16.59 30.11
N ILE A 714 -4.01 -16.01 29.12
CA ILE A 714 -3.37 -15.52 27.89
C ILE A 714 -2.61 -14.22 28.14
N VAL A 715 -3.18 -13.29 28.92
CA VAL A 715 -2.59 -11.96 29.15
C VAL A 715 -1.25 -12.02 29.89
N PRO A 716 -1.08 -12.80 30.98
CA PRO A 716 0.22 -12.94 31.63
C PRO A 716 1.29 -13.58 30.73
N THR A 717 0.93 -14.58 29.92
CA THR A 717 1.90 -15.25 29.04
C THR A 717 2.31 -14.40 27.83
N LEU A 718 1.43 -13.48 27.37
CA LEU A 718 1.80 -12.44 26.41
C LEU A 718 2.71 -11.37 27.04
N GLN A 719 2.59 -11.11 28.35
CA GLN A 719 3.50 -10.20 29.07
C GLN A 719 4.94 -10.76 29.15
N GLU A 720 5.11 -12.08 29.09
CA GLU A 720 6.42 -12.77 29.07
C GLU A 720 7.02 -12.92 27.66
N GLY A 721 6.49 -12.20 26.66
CA GLY A 721 7.08 -12.14 25.30
C GLY A 721 6.72 -13.29 24.36
N ALA A 722 5.76 -14.15 24.73
CA ALA A 722 5.28 -15.20 23.82
C ALA A 722 4.42 -14.61 22.69
N SER A 723 4.55 -15.12 21.46
CA SER A 723 3.63 -14.72 20.37
C SER A 723 2.27 -15.41 20.54
N LEU A 724 1.17 -14.70 20.30
CA LEU A 724 -0.21 -15.25 20.32
C LEU A 724 -0.34 -16.53 19.46
N ARG A 725 0.45 -16.63 18.39
CA ARG A 725 0.51 -17.78 17.49
C ARG A 725 1.13 -19.02 18.13
N THR A 726 2.08 -18.84 19.05
CA THR A 726 2.72 -19.90 19.84
C THR A 726 1.76 -20.44 20.90
N LEU A 727 0.99 -19.56 21.54
CA LEU A 727 -0.02 -19.91 22.55
C LEU A 727 -1.20 -20.71 21.96
N ILE A 728 -1.70 -20.32 20.79
CA ILE A 728 -2.77 -21.04 20.08
C ILE A 728 -2.32 -22.44 19.64
N LEU A 729 -1.04 -22.60 19.25
CA LEU A 729 -0.50 -23.92 18.93
C LEU A 729 -0.27 -24.77 20.19
N GLY A 730 0.12 -24.17 21.31
CA GLY A 730 0.25 -24.87 22.59
C GLY A 730 -1.07 -25.38 23.16
N SER A 731 -2.15 -24.58 23.08
CA SER A 731 -3.47 -24.99 23.58
C SER A 731 -4.13 -26.07 22.71
N LEU A 732 -3.90 -26.05 21.40
CA LEU A 732 -4.35 -27.12 20.48
C LEU A 732 -3.58 -28.44 20.68
N PHE A 733 -2.36 -28.41 21.22
CA PHE A 733 -1.60 -29.61 21.57
C PHE A 733 -1.97 -30.19 22.94
N CYS A 734 -2.49 -29.38 23.86
CA CYS A 734 -2.96 -29.86 25.17
C CYS A 734 -4.26 -30.68 25.11
N GLU A 735 -5.03 -30.61 24.03
CA GLU A 735 -6.21 -31.49 23.82
C GLU A 735 -5.85 -32.87 23.24
N TYR A 736 -4.57 -33.13 22.95
CA TYR A 736 -4.07 -34.42 22.43
C TYR A 736 -2.85 -34.95 23.20
N SER A 737 -2.89 -34.97 24.53
CA SER A 737 -2.07 -35.94 25.29
C SER A 737 -2.63 -36.15 26.69
N SER A 738 -3.57 -37.08 26.83
CA SER A 738 -3.88 -37.72 28.09
C SER A 738 -3.96 -39.22 27.87
N GLU A 739 -2.80 -39.89 27.84
CA GLU A 739 -2.60 -41.26 28.34
C GLU A 739 -1.11 -41.66 28.17
N GLU A 740 -0.57 -42.32 29.20
CA GLU A 740 0.75 -42.99 29.28
C GLU A 740 2.03 -42.13 29.35
N ILE A 741 2.56 -41.95 30.56
CA ILE A 741 3.73 -42.69 31.08
C ILE A 741 3.96 -42.24 32.53
N VAL A 742 3.57 -43.11 33.46
CA VAL A 742 4.15 -43.17 34.81
C VAL A 742 5.34 -44.12 34.74
N ALA A 743 6.41 -43.76 35.45
CA ALA A 743 7.59 -44.56 35.82
C ALA A 743 8.76 -44.60 34.82
N ARG A 744 9.80 -43.80 35.09
CA ARG A 744 11.05 -44.24 35.74
C ARG A 744 12.16 -43.17 35.63
N GLY A 745 12.72 -42.80 36.79
CA GLY A 745 14.17 -42.61 36.99
C GLY A 745 14.82 -41.32 36.50
N SER A 746 15.05 -40.39 37.42
CA SER A 746 16.37 -39.73 37.55
C SER A 746 17.38 -40.73 38.17
N PRO A 747 18.71 -40.50 38.24
CA PRO A 747 19.46 -39.25 38.01
C PRO A 747 20.80 -39.43 37.23
N ASN A 748 21.49 -38.32 36.89
CA ASN A 748 22.90 -38.07 37.29
C ASN A 748 23.62 -36.88 36.59
N LEU A 749 24.50 -36.26 37.41
CA LEU A 749 25.83 -35.66 37.13
C LEU A 749 25.99 -34.15 36.82
N HIS A 750 26.40 -33.43 37.89
CA HIS A 750 27.63 -32.63 38.10
C HIS A 750 28.28 -31.71 37.03
N HIS A 751 28.61 -30.49 37.52
CA HIS A 751 29.81 -29.64 37.35
C HIS A 751 30.52 -29.53 35.99
N GLN A 752 30.80 -28.29 35.53
CA GLN A 752 32.14 -27.65 35.65
C GLN A 752 32.21 -26.26 34.99
N ASP A 753 33.18 -25.48 35.49
CA ASP A 753 33.64 -24.12 35.17
C ASP A 753 34.07 -23.84 33.71
N THR A 754 34.17 -22.55 33.36
CA THR A 754 35.27 -21.90 32.57
C THR A 754 34.94 -20.39 32.45
N SER A 755 35.61 -19.51 33.19
CA SER A 755 36.91 -18.83 32.92
C SER A 755 36.82 -17.58 32.01
N GLU A 756 37.09 -16.43 32.65
CA GLU A 756 37.84 -15.24 32.22
C GLU A 756 38.04 -14.94 30.72
N ILE A 757 37.58 -13.75 30.29
CA ILE A 757 38.19 -12.97 29.20
C ILE A 757 38.22 -11.49 29.63
N SER A 758 39.42 -10.90 29.61
CA SER A 758 39.69 -9.47 29.85
C SER A 758 39.73 -8.69 28.53
N PHE A 759 39.30 -7.41 28.57
CA PHE A 759 39.46 -6.45 27.47
C PHE A 759 39.97 -5.10 28.03
N PRO A 760 40.71 -4.30 27.24
CA PRO A 760 41.54 -3.18 27.70
C PRO A 760 40.73 -1.88 27.93
N PRO A 761 41.29 -0.85 28.60
CA PRO A 761 40.56 0.36 28.97
C PRO A 761 40.36 1.31 27.79
N TRP A 762 39.18 1.91 27.74
CA TRP A 762 38.76 2.96 26.81
C TRP A 762 38.95 4.32 27.49
N ASP A 763 39.53 5.28 26.77
CA ASP A 763 39.86 6.65 27.18
C ASP A 763 38.73 7.61 26.76
N PRO A 764 38.08 8.35 27.68
CA PRO A 764 37.09 9.35 27.36
C PRO A 764 37.66 10.76 27.54
N THR A 765 38.36 11.27 26.53
CA THR A 765 38.61 12.70 26.37
C THR A 765 38.13 13.15 25.00
N GLU A 766 36.82 13.38 24.85
CA GLU A 766 36.23 14.22 23.81
C GLU A 766 34.69 14.31 24.00
N ASN A 767 34.24 15.37 24.67
CA ASN A 767 32.98 16.11 24.42
C ASN A 767 32.67 17.02 25.63
N ASP A 768 33.33 18.17 25.71
CA ASP A 768 33.01 19.22 26.69
C ASP A 768 31.86 20.16 26.22
N ASP A 769 31.41 20.07 24.98
CA ASP A 769 30.41 21.01 24.44
C ASP A 769 28.94 20.65 24.75
N LEU A 770 28.69 19.45 25.27
CA LEU A 770 27.33 18.97 25.61
C LEU A 770 26.94 19.23 27.07
N LEU A 771 27.92 19.53 27.94
CA LEU A 771 27.71 19.79 29.36
C LEU A 771 27.34 21.25 29.66
N GLU A 772 27.77 22.22 28.82
CA GLU A 772 27.36 23.62 28.99
C GLU A 772 25.87 23.85 28.67
N LEU A 773 25.30 23.10 27.74
CA LEU A 773 23.88 23.23 27.36
C LEU A 773 22.90 22.73 28.42
N LEU A 774 23.31 21.75 29.25
CA LEU A 774 22.48 21.21 30.34
C LEU A 774 22.60 22.03 31.64
N VAL A 775 23.65 22.85 31.78
CA VAL A 775 23.90 23.66 32.99
C VAL A 775 23.05 24.93 33.02
N ASP A 776 22.65 25.46 31.88
CA ASP A 776 21.79 26.66 31.83
C ASP A 776 20.31 26.34 32.13
N GLU A 777 19.84 25.13 31.88
CA GLU A 777 18.45 24.73 32.14
C GLU A 777 18.19 24.43 33.64
N PHE A 778 19.24 24.12 34.42
CA PHE A 778 19.16 23.90 35.87
C PHE A 778 19.33 25.17 36.72
N ARG A 779 19.60 26.34 36.11
CA ARG A 779 19.75 27.61 36.83
C ARG A 779 18.43 28.18 37.37
N GLU A 780 17.28 27.73 36.86
CA GLU A 780 15.97 28.27 37.24
C GLU A 780 15.18 27.42 38.25
N ASP A 781 15.73 26.30 38.73
CA ASP A 781 15.03 25.42 39.67
C ASP A 781 15.13 25.91 41.14
N LYS A 782 13.96 26.20 41.73
CA LYS A 782 13.77 26.67 43.12
C LYS A 782 14.30 25.71 44.18
N SER A 783 14.60 24.46 43.83
CA SER A 783 15.16 23.45 44.74
C SER A 783 16.67 23.66 45.00
N VAL A 784 17.42 24.24 44.04
CA VAL A 784 18.85 24.59 44.20
C VAL A 784 19.04 25.80 45.12
N THR A 785 18.07 26.73 45.13
CA THR A 785 18.09 27.91 46.04
C THR A 785 17.95 27.50 47.51
N LYS A 786 17.25 26.40 47.81
CA LYS A 786 17.12 25.86 49.18
C LYS A 786 18.40 25.17 49.67
N LEU A 787 19.19 24.58 48.77
CA LEU A 787 20.50 24.00 49.08
C LEU A 787 21.55 25.08 49.37
N ARG A 788 21.58 26.17 48.59
CA ARG A 788 22.43 27.35 48.85
C ARG A 788 22.17 27.99 50.22
N ALA A 789 20.91 28.08 50.65
CA ALA A 789 20.54 28.62 51.95
C ALA A 789 20.99 27.73 53.14
N ARG A 790 21.23 26.44 52.90
CA ARG A 790 21.64 25.47 53.93
C ARG A 790 23.16 25.41 54.10
N GLU A 791 23.91 25.64 53.02
CA GLU A 791 25.38 25.61 53.00
C GLU A 791 26.03 26.99 53.28
N SER A 792 25.35 28.10 52.97
CA SER A 792 25.79 29.45 53.37
C SER A 792 25.94 29.61 54.90
N ARG A 793 25.31 28.75 55.71
CA ARG A 793 25.48 28.71 57.16
C ARG A 793 26.75 28.00 57.65
N LYS A 794 27.52 27.36 56.76
CA LYS A 794 28.74 26.61 57.11
C LYS A 794 30.06 27.22 56.60
N GLY A 795 30.01 28.35 55.90
CA GLY A 795 31.21 29.12 55.57
C GLY A 795 32.20 28.43 54.62
N ALA A 796 31.73 27.58 53.71
CA ALA A 796 32.57 27.01 52.66
C ALA A 796 32.63 27.96 51.44
N PRO A 797 33.79 28.15 50.79
CA PRO A 797 33.91 28.94 49.57
C PRO A 797 33.19 28.27 48.39
N ASP A 798 32.56 29.09 47.54
CA ASP A 798 31.70 28.66 46.41
C ASP A 798 32.35 27.63 45.47
N SER A 799 33.69 27.52 45.43
CA SER A 799 34.42 26.57 44.59
C SER A 799 34.32 25.11 45.02
N GLU A 800 34.07 24.80 46.31
CA GLU A 800 33.95 23.41 46.78
C GLU A 800 32.54 22.85 46.62
N LEU A 801 31.52 23.71 46.65
CA LEU A 801 30.13 23.31 46.43
C LEU A 801 29.91 22.73 45.02
N TRP A 802 30.62 23.29 44.03
CA TRP A 802 30.53 22.85 42.64
C TRP A 802 31.19 21.49 42.41
N ILE A 803 32.24 21.15 43.16
CA ILE A 803 32.89 19.83 43.06
C ILE A 803 31.99 18.76 43.69
N VAL A 804 31.39 19.03 44.85
CA VAL A 804 30.46 18.10 45.51
C VAL A 804 29.19 17.90 44.68
N VAL A 805 28.63 18.95 44.07
CA VAL A 805 27.45 18.84 43.21
C VAL A 805 27.78 18.09 41.91
N LYS A 806 28.96 18.32 41.30
CA LYS A 806 29.40 17.60 40.09
C LYS A 806 29.69 16.12 40.37
N ASP A 807 30.25 15.78 41.53
CA ASP A 807 30.47 14.40 41.95
C ASP A 807 29.17 13.68 42.31
N VAL A 808 28.23 14.36 42.99
CA VAL A 808 26.92 13.79 43.34
C VAL A 808 26.05 13.61 42.09
N ILE A 809 26.08 14.53 41.13
CA ILE A 809 25.34 14.40 39.87
C ILE A 809 25.96 13.31 38.99
N SER A 810 27.29 13.24 38.85
CA SER A 810 27.95 12.22 38.02
C SER A 810 27.83 10.81 38.62
N HIS A 811 27.94 10.65 39.95
CA HIS A 811 27.70 9.36 40.59
C HIS A 811 26.24 8.93 40.46
N ASN A 812 25.26 9.82 40.69
CA ASN A 812 23.84 9.42 40.69
C ASN A 812 23.26 9.24 39.28
N THR A 813 23.74 9.97 38.27
CA THR A 813 23.31 9.74 36.87
C THR A 813 23.72 8.36 36.40
N GLY A 814 24.95 7.90 36.66
CA GLY A 814 25.37 6.54 36.30
C GLY A 814 24.48 5.43 36.89
N TYR A 815 24.06 5.58 38.16
CA TYR A 815 23.17 4.61 38.82
C TYR A 815 21.72 4.71 38.31
N LEU A 816 21.22 5.92 38.05
CA LEU A 816 19.87 6.13 37.51
C LEU A 816 19.75 5.65 36.06
N THR A 817 20.78 5.85 35.23
CA THR A 817 20.80 5.33 33.85
C THR A 817 20.84 3.80 33.85
N CYS A 818 21.63 3.16 34.74
CA CYS A 818 21.64 1.69 34.86
C CYS A 818 20.30 1.13 35.39
N ALA A 819 19.66 1.81 36.35
CA ALA A 819 18.36 1.41 36.87
C ALA A 819 17.22 1.62 35.86
N ALA A 820 17.26 2.71 35.09
CA ALA A 820 16.35 2.94 33.97
C ALA A 820 16.55 1.89 32.86
N HIS A 821 17.79 1.50 32.57
CA HIS A 821 18.08 0.42 31.62
C HIS A 821 17.54 -0.94 32.10
N PHE A 822 17.66 -1.24 33.40
CA PHE A 822 17.10 -2.46 34.00
C PHE A 822 15.56 -2.49 33.94
N LEU A 823 14.90 -1.35 34.20
CA LEU A 823 13.43 -1.23 34.18
C LEU A 823 12.85 -1.18 32.76
N LEU A 824 13.62 -0.73 31.77
CA LEU A 824 13.15 -0.53 30.40
C LEU A 824 13.58 -1.64 29.42
N CYS A 825 14.61 -2.44 29.73
CA CYS A 825 15.22 -3.38 28.76
C CYS A 825 15.36 -4.84 29.20
N GLU A 826 14.81 -5.28 30.35
CA GLU A 826 14.88 -6.69 30.83
C GLU A 826 16.28 -7.34 30.75
N ASP A 827 17.35 -6.59 31.07
CA ASP A 827 18.72 -7.10 31.06
C ASP A 827 19.07 -7.73 32.44
N PRO A 828 19.27 -9.08 32.53
CA PRO A 828 19.50 -9.76 33.79
C PRO A 828 20.99 -9.75 34.19
N SER A 829 21.72 -8.67 33.89
CA SER A 829 23.13 -8.59 34.26
C SER A 829 23.30 -8.51 35.80
N PRO A 830 24.28 -9.21 36.40
CA PRO A 830 24.57 -9.14 37.84
C PRO A 830 24.90 -7.72 38.34
N ARG A 831 25.39 -6.84 37.45
CA ARG A 831 25.66 -5.43 37.76
C ARG A 831 24.37 -4.61 37.91
N SER A 832 23.38 -4.85 37.05
CA SER A 832 22.08 -4.19 37.07
C SER A 832 21.31 -4.53 38.35
N GLU A 833 21.34 -5.81 38.74
CA GLU A 833 20.69 -6.29 39.95
C GLU A 833 21.38 -5.77 41.24
N ALA A 834 22.72 -5.73 41.27
CA ALA A 834 23.47 -5.16 42.39
C ALA A 834 23.25 -3.65 42.54
N ALA A 835 23.19 -2.90 41.43
CA ALA A 835 22.89 -1.47 41.41
C ALA A 835 21.46 -1.21 41.92
N CYS A 836 20.47 -1.99 41.48
CA CYS A 836 19.09 -1.86 41.94
C CYS A 836 18.94 -2.21 43.43
N LYS A 837 19.63 -3.26 43.92
CA LYS A 837 19.65 -3.62 45.35
C LYS A 837 20.34 -2.57 46.22
N SER A 838 21.36 -1.88 45.69
CA SER A 838 22.05 -0.77 46.39
C SER A 838 21.17 0.48 46.47
N LEU A 839 20.51 0.84 45.36
CA LEU A 839 19.53 1.95 45.30
C LEU A 839 18.33 1.74 46.24
N CYS A 840 17.84 0.51 46.38
CA CYS A 840 16.73 0.18 47.29
C CYS A 840 17.10 0.32 48.79
N ARG A 841 18.38 0.41 49.13
CA ARG A 841 18.86 0.59 50.50
C ARG A 841 19.03 2.06 50.90
N ALA A 842 18.95 3.00 49.95
CA ALA A 842 18.99 4.44 50.22
C ALA A 842 17.58 4.96 50.57
N PRO A 843 17.33 5.41 51.82
CA PRO A 843 15.98 5.81 52.27
C PRO A 843 15.37 6.95 51.45
N ALA A 844 16.21 7.84 50.91
CA ALA A 844 15.78 9.02 50.16
C ALA A 844 15.30 8.73 48.72
N LEU A 845 15.65 7.57 48.15
CA LEU A 845 15.30 7.20 46.77
C LEU A 845 14.15 6.18 46.68
N LYS A 846 13.73 5.64 47.83
CA LYS A 846 12.69 4.63 47.91
C LYS A 846 11.32 5.17 47.47
N ASP A 847 11.03 6.44 47.77
CA ASP A 847 9.77 7.08 47.39
C ASP A 847 9.75 7.45 45.89
N THR A 848 10.85 8.00 45.35
CA THR A 848 11.00 8.28 43.91
C THR A 848 10.94 7.01 43.05
N MET A 849 11.51 5.90 43.54
CA MET A 849 11.41 4.60 42.87
C MET A 849 10.00 3.99 42.93
N LYS A 850 9.22 4.32 43.96
CA LYS A 850 7.82 3.91 44.08
C LYS A 850 6.92 4.71 43.14
N GLU A 851 7.24 5.99 42.96
CA GLU A 851 6.57 6.92 42.04
C GLU A 851 6.87 6.56 40.57
N LEU A 852 8.14 6.30 40.23
CA LEU A 852 8.54 5.80 38.90
C LEU A 852 7.93 4.44 38.57
N ARG A 853 7.79 3.53 39.55
CA ARG A 853 7.06 2.26 39.33
C ARG A 853 5.56 2.47 39.12
N SER A 854 4.97 3.53 39.65
CA SER A 854 3.55 3.86 39.43
C SER A 854 3.29 4.60 38.13
N GLU A 855 4.31 5.21 37.52
CA GLU A 855 4.22 5.84 36.19
C GLU A 855 4.57 4.86 35.05
N VAL A 856 5.31 3.79 35.36
CA VAL A 856 5.69 2.72 34.40
C VAL A 856 4.67 1.58 34.33
N HIS A 857 3.82 1.42 35.36
CA HIS A 857 2.61 0.56 35.32
C HIS A 857 1.39 1.37 34.91
#